data_AF-A0A3M1F539-F1
#
_entry.id   AF-A0A3M1F539-F1
#
_cell.length_a   1.000
_cell.length_b   1.000
_cell.length_c   1.000
_cell.angle_alpha   90.00
_cell.angle_beta   90.00
_cell.angle_gamma   90.00
#
_symmetry.space_group_name_H-M   'P 1'
#
loop_
_entity.id
_entity.type
_entity.pdbx_description
1 polymer ?
#
loop_
_entity_poly.entity_id
_entity_poly.type
_entity_poly.pdbx_seq_one_letter_code
_entity_poly.pdbx_strand_id
1 'polypeptide(L)'
;MKNARKTTKKAQIAVFVILGLVVFVAAGFFLYSAMQSERGSGESAAFQREVAPVRAAMDSCVQDALRSGLELAGKQGGFFDVSSFMIGPDPVRSEAFVFEPDVLPYWLFLEDGSDGSIGTIVKNKPFLCEPGRVCPADLARGSPSIQGGLEAFITKSVMSCFSALKPDFEKTLSVKEGEARTEVSISETQVRALVHVPLEVEVLESGERGVVDSFTGEVDVTLPAMYRLAEDIFSSAAETGFVESVVMQLISIYSGIESALPPTRQTAFRGREHFWIERDVEQVLERDVLPYVNAVQIVNAIENDDVLTFPEEFYGEYKPYVEGVLSRLLVKVSEAPYLLQAKVVYPFTGAYVNLGGGAVLKPSKVDIDLPLLSSLGFVFLDYKFLYDISFPYVVSIVDPSAFNGEGFVFQFALEANIRDNRPVTQEHLALDISLGNVLEWDEPHLLVDRDVHIVVTDAHSGEALSGVVVRYQCGGLRSVVGETSMNGELVAQLPSCPVGGVLVFEKYGALDVRRPFVNIDGLPDTSVPVRMWVGVPHNVTVKKLVVNGGGEDPELRALEEKDVVFLQIRRVPESEFEGAFPLVGTFSFAGDEGEVVLEAVTREQVDEWFDEGKISGEQRSELLASLESAEGAPSTVTFKRSTDEEVLLVPGTYVVDAQLLWTGNITIPEEKREVGSFPVKKSVTLPEIELSSWPSGGLVNFTFSLDESFVYGDAPLHVIVVSSPVPASWSAFENGEFSVEALQEDVEELLLSFGFGR
;
A
#
# COMPACT_ATOMS: atom_id res chain seq x y z
N MET A 1 26.75 52.01 38.09
CA MET A 1 25.96 53.24 38.26
C MET A 1 24.56 52.86 38.76
N LYS A 2 24.23 53.22 40.00
CA LYS A 2 22.92 52.95 40.65
C LYS A 2 21.98 54.14 40.38
N ASN A 3 20.99 53.98 39.52
CA ASN A 3 19.91 54.96 39.34
C ASN A 3 18.71 54.55 40.20
N ALA A 4 18.67 55.10 41.42
CA ALA A 4 17.51 55.00 42.31
C ALA A 4 16.37 55.87 41.77
N ARG A 5 15.36 55.22 41.18
CA ARG A 5 14.15 55.86 40.66
C ARG A 5 13.25 56.24 41.84
N LYS A 6 13.15 57.55 42.11
CA LYS A 6 12.35 58.15 43.18
C LYS A 6 10.86 57.97 42.86
N THR A 7 10.23 56.92 43.40
CA THR A 7 8.79 56.67 43.28
C THR A 7 8.01 57.77 43.99
N THR A 8 7.15 58.46 43.24
CA THR A 8 6.28 59.52 43.76
C THR A 8 5.16 58.89 44.59
N LYS A 9 5.04 59.30 45.87
CA LYS A 9 4.02 58.82 46.82
C LYS A 9 2.56 58.96 46.33
N LYS A 10 2.31 59.66 45.21
CA LYS A 10 1.00 59.81 44.58
C LYS A 10 0.55 58.55 43.81
N ALA A 11 1.47 57.74 43.30
CA ALA A 11 1.13 56.50 42.58
C ALA A 11 0.65 55.38 43.54
N GLN A 12 1.19 55.32 44.76
CA GLN A 12 0.75 54.35 45.77
C GLN A 12 -0.70 54.59 46.22
N ILE A 13 -1.13 55.85 46.35
CA ILE A 13 -2.49 56.18 46.78
C ILE A 13 -3.53 55.75 45.72
N ALA A 14 -3.22 55.92 44.43
CA ALA A 14 -4.12 55.50 43.36
C ALA A 14 -4.36 53.98 43.33
N VAL A 15 -3.34 53.18 43.64
CA VAL A 15 -3.45 51.71 43.70
C VAL A 15 -4.40 51.27 44.83
N PHE A 16 -4.31 51.88 46.02
CA PHE A 16 -5.22 51.54 47.13
C PHE A 16 -6.68 51.95 46.86
N VAL A 17 -6.91 53.04 46.12
CA VAL A 17 -8.26 53.45 45.72
C VAL A 17 -8.87 52.47 44.71
N ILE A 18 -8.10 52.03 43.72
CA ILE A 18 -8.56 51.02 42.75
C ILE A 18 -8.84 49.69 43.45
N LEU A 19 -7.96 49.24 44.34
CA LEU A 19 -8.15 48.00 45.09
C LEU A 19 -9.41 48.06 45.99
N GLY A 20 -9.62 49.18 46.69
CA GLY A 20 -10.81 49.40 47.50
C GLY A 20 -12.10 49.40 46.68
N LEU A 21 -12.08 49.98 45.47
CA LEU A 21 -13.21 49.96 44.56
C LEU A 21 -13.52 48.54 44.05
N VAL A 22 -12.49 47.77 43.68
CA VAL A 22 -12.66 46.37 43.24
C VAL A 22 -13.27 45.51 44.36
N VAL A 23 -12.77 45.65 45.59
CA VAL A 23 -13.33 44.94 46.75
C VAL A 23 -14.76 45.38 47.04
N PHE A 24 -15.06 46.68 46.94
CA PHE A 24 -16.42 47.20 47.14
C PHE A 24 -17.40 46.70 46.09
N VAL A 25 -17.00 46.66 44.82
CA VAL A 25 -17.82 46.12 43.72
C VAL A 25 -18.01 44.61 43.90
N ALA A 26 -16.96 43.87 44.27
CA ALA A 26 -17.07 42.45 44.55
C ALA A 26 -18.00 42.15 45.75
N ALA A 27 -17.88 42.90 46.84
CA ALA A 27 -18.75 42.75 48.02
C ALA A 27 -20.20 43.18 47.73
N GLY A 28 -20.37 44.27 46.97
CA GLY A 28 -21.69 44.73 46.52
C GLY A 28 -22.36 43.72 45.60
N PHE A 29 -21.60 43.13 44.66
CA PHE A 29 -22.07 42.07 43.79
C PHE A 29 -22.42 40.79 44.56
N PHE A 30 -21.57 40.39 45.52
CA PHE A 30 -21.83 39.23 46.39
C PHE A 30 -23.08 39.42 47.26
N LEU A 31 -23.28 40.60 47.84
CA LEU A 31 -24.48 40.91 48.62
C LEU A 31 -25.72 40.99 47.73
N TYR A 32 -25.59 41.54 46.52
CA TYR A 32 -26.68 41.62 45.56
C TYR A 32 -27.10 40.22 45.08
N SER A 33 -26.16 39.34 44.74
CA SER A 33 -26.45 37.96 44.32
C SER A 33 -27.02 37.12 45.48
N ALA A 34 -26.49 37.28 46.70
CA ALA A 34 -27.05 36.64 47.89
C ALA A 34 -28.50 37.10 48.17
N MET A 35 -28.79 38.41 48.04
CA MET A 35 -30.15 38.94 48.20
C MET A 35 -31.10 38.56 47.07
N GLN A 36 -30.61 38.31 45.86
CA GLN A 36 -31.43 37.90 44.72
C GLN A 36 -31.78 36.41 44.80
N SER A 37 -30.88 35.58 45.35
CA SER A 37 -31.13 34.17 45.65
C SER A 37 -32.30 33.97 46.63
N GLU A 38 -32.48 34.87 47.62
CA GLU A 38 -33.59 34.79 48.57
C GLU A 38 -34.94 35.29 48.03
N ARG A 39 -34.95 36.06 46.93
CA ARG A 39 -36.19 36.56 46.30
C ARG A 39 -36.70 35.67 45.17
N GLY A 40 -35.96 34.62 44.81
CA GLY A 40 -36.18 33.83 43.59
C GLY A 40 -37.29 32.78 43.65
N SER A 41 -37.61 32.21 44.81
CA SER A 41 -38.76 31.31 44.93
C SER A 41 -39.53 31.68 46.19
N GLY A 42 -40.82 31.98 46.06
CA GLY A 42 -41.71 32.23 47.20
C GLY A 42 -42.01 30.97 48.01
N GLU A 43 -41.13 29.96 47.96
CA GLU A 43 -41.30 28.66 48.59
C GLU A 43 -40.65 28.65 49.97
N SER A 44 -41.28 27.96 50.92
CA SER A 44 -40.78 27.91 52.28
C SER A 44 -39.45 27.16 52.36
N ALA A 45 -38.57 27.54 53.29
CA ALA A 45 -37.34 26.77 53.57
C ALA A 45 -37.63 25.35 54.13
N ALA A 46 -38.88 25.05 54.49
CA ALA A 46 -39.32 23.71 54.85
C ALA A 46 -39.59 22.88 53.58
N PHE A 47 -40.36 23.43 52.64
CA PHE A 47 -40.61 22.82 51.32
C PHE A 47 -39.31 22.44 50.60
N GLN A 48 -38.36 23.36 50.52
CA GLN A 48 -37.07 23.10 49.86
C GLN A 48 -36.27 21.95 50.50
N ARG A 49 -36.39 21.73 51.82
CA ARG A 49 -35.73 20.60 52.49
C ARG A 49 -36.42 19.27 52.23
N GLU A 50 -37.75 19.27 52.12
CA GLU A 50 -38.55 18.07 51.87
C GLU A 50 -38.47 17.63 50.40
N VAL A 51 -38.30 18.57 49.46
CA VAL A 51 -38.16 18.28 48.03
C VAL A 51 -36.70 18.08 47.59
N ALA A 52 -35.72 18.41 48.43
CA ALA A 52 -34.30 18.19 48.14
C ALA A 52 -33.96 16.75 47.69
N PRO A 53 -34.54 15.67 48.26
CA PRO A 53 -34.31 14.31 47.78
C PRO A 53 -34.82 14.07 46.34
N VAL A 54 -35.95 14.68 45.96
CA VAL A 54 -36.50 14.58 44.60
C VAL A 54 -35.59 15.30 43.61
N ARG A 55 -35.12 16.51 43.96
CA ARG A 55 -34.16 17.25 43.13
C ARG A 55 -32.86 16.45 42.96
N ALA A 56 -32.28 15.95 44.04
CA ALA A 56 -31.05 15.17 43.98
C ALA A 56 -31.21 13.88 43.15
N ALA A 57 -32.36 13.20 43.27
CA ALA A 57 -32.67 12.03 42.46
C ALA A 57 -32.81 12.36 40.97
N MET A 58 -33.48 13.47 40.64
CA MET A 58 -33.61 13.95 39.26
C MET A 58 -32.26 14.39 38.68
N ASP A 59 -31.46 15.15 39.42
CA ASP A 59 -30.11 15.56 38.99
C ASP A 59 -29.24 14.32 38.72
N SER A 60 -29.33 13.29 39.57
CA SER A 60 -28.67 11.99 39.32
C SER A 60 -29.18 11.33 38.04
N CYS A 61 -30.51 11.31 37.81
CA CYS A 61 -31.07 10.78 36.56
C CYS A 61 -30.56 11.53 35.33
N VAL A 62 -30.43 12.87 35.40
CA VAL A 62 -29.90 13.69 34.29
C VAL A 62 -28.41 13.38 34.07
N GLN A 63 -27.63 13.29 35.16
CA GLN A 63 -26.21 12.94 35.13
C GLN A 63 -25.98 11.58 34.46
N ASP A 64 -26.70 10.55 34.91
CA ASP A 64 -26.58 9.19 34.41
C ASP A 64 -27.04 9.07 32.96
N ALA A 65 -28.14 9.75 32.60
CA ALA A 65 -28.64 9.81 31.23
C ALA A 65 -27.67 10.53 30.29
N LEU A 66 -27.07 11.64 30.73
CA LEU A 66 -26.08 12.37 29.95
C LEU A 66 -24.84 11.52 29.69
N ARG A 67 -24.30 10.87 30.73
CA ARG A 67 -23.16 9.97 30.60
C ARG A 67 -23.47 8.79 29.66
N SER A 68 -24.59 8.10 29.89
CA SER A 68 -25.00 6.97 29.05
C SER A 68 -25.24 7.37 27.59
N GLY A 69 -25.78 8.57 27.37
CA GLY A 69 -25.98 9.12 26.03
C GLY A 69 -24.66 9.44 25.33
N LEU A 70 -23.68 9.97 26.05
CA LEU A 70 -22.33 10.20 25.52
C LEU A 70 -21.63 8.88 25.18
N GLU A 71 -21.70 7.88 26.07
CA GLU A 71 -21.16 6.54 25.81
C GLU A 71 -21.82 5.88 24.59
N LEU A 72 -23.14 6.02 24.43
CA LEU A 72 -23.86 5.53 23.26
C LEU A 72 -23.41 6.25 21.98
N ALA A 73 -23.35 7.59 22.01
CA ALA A 73 -22.87 8.37 20.87
C ALA A 73 -21.43 8.00 20.50
N GLY A 74 -20.55 7.84 21.49
CA GLY A 74 -19.16 7.42 21.30
C GLY A 74 -19.06 6.05 20.63
N LYS A 75 -19.90 5.09 21.04
CA LYS A 75 -19.95 3.74 20.45
C LYS A 75 -20.55 3.68 19.05
N GLN A 76 -21.37 4.66 18.67
CA GLN A 76 -22.13 4.69 17.41
C GLN A 76 -21.68 5.82 16.46
N GLY A 77 -20.46 6.33 16.58
CA GLY A 77 -19.94 7.39 15.68
C GLY A 77 -20.72 8.69 15.71
N GLY A 78 -21.38 8.99 16.83
CA GLY A 78 -22.22 10.18 17.03
C GLY A 78 -23.70 9.99 16.67
N PHE A 79 -24.09 8.83 16.16
CA PHE A 79 -25.50 8.51 15.90
C PHE A 79 -26.21 7.98 17.15
N PHE A 80 -27.52 8.20 17.23
CA PHE A 80 -28.39 7.69 18.30
C PHE A 80 -29.48 6.74 17.80
N ASP A 81 -29.81 6.85 16.51
CA ASP A 81 -30.72 5.95 15.82
C ASP A 81 -29.94 5.32 14.67
N VAL A 82 -29.56 4.06 14.88
CA VAL A 82 -28.88 3.26 13.86
C VAL A 82 -29.87 2.42 13.03
N SER A 83 -31.16 2.43 13.40
CA SER A 83 -32.18 1.60 12.75
C SER A 83 -32.58 2.08 11.36
N SER A 84 -32.22 3.33 11.03
CA SER A 84 -32.43 3.91 9.70
C SER A 84 -31.39 3.47 8.67
N PHE A 85 -30.24 2.94 9.09
CA PHE A 85 -29.17 2.54 8.17
C PHE A 85 -29.42 1.17 7.57
N MET A 86 -29.06 1.02 6.30
CA MET A 86 -29.02 -0.29 5.66
C MET A 86 -27.86 -1.12 6.20
N ILE A 87 -28.17 -2.24 6.86
CA ILE A 87 -27.19 -3.18 7.40
C ILE A 87 -27.33 -4.51 6.65
N GLY A 88 -26.36 -4.82 5.80
CA GLY A 88 -26.25 -6.06 5.06
C GLY A 88 -25.24 -7.04 5.67
N PRO A 89 -25.22 -8.30 5.20
CA PRO A 89 -24.21 -9.29 5.60
C PRO A 89 -22.82 -8.96 5.02
N ASP A 90 -22.77 -8.18 3.95
CA ASP A 90 -21.55 -7.66 3.35
C ASP A 90 -21.34 -6.22 3.86
N PRO A 91 -20.31 -5.96 4.68
CA PRO A 91 -20.10 -4.66 5.30
C PRO A 91 -19.83 -3.56 4.27
N VAL A 92 -19.31 -3.91 3.09
CA VAL A 92 -18.95 -2.96 2.02
C VAL A 92 -20.19 -2.44 1.28
N ARG A 93 -21.28 -3.22 1.28
CA ARG A 93 -22.56 -2.85 0.64
C ARG A 93 -23.59 -2.30 1.63
N SER A 94 -23.13 -1.80 2.76
CA SER A 94 -23.96 -1.37 3.88
C SER A 94 -23.64 0.07 4.25
N GLU A 95 -24.61 0.80 4.80
CA GLU A 95 -24.40 2.16 5.32
C GLU A 95 -23.84 2.15 6.76
N ALA A 96 -23.92 0.98 7.41
CA ALA A 96 -23.36 0.71 8.72
C ALA A 96 -22.89 -0.74 8.78
N PHE A 97 -21.86 -1.02 9.57
CA PHE A 97 -21.40 -2.39 9.80
C PHE A 97 -21.48 -2.77 11.28
N VAL A 98 -21.56 -4.07 11.53
CA VAL A 98 -21.66 -4.63 12.88
C VAL A 98 -20.26 -4.79 13.46
N PHE A 99 -19.95 -4.00 14.48
CA PHE A 99 -18.72 -4.08 15.25
C PHE A 99 -19.07 -4.54 16.65
N GLU A 100 -19.22 -5.86 16.81
CA GLU A 100 -19.90 -6.44 17.97
C GLU A 100 -19.37 -5.91 19.32
N PRO A 101 -20.27 -5.53 20.25
CA PRO A 101 -21.74 -5.67 20.18
C PRO A 101 -22.46 -4.48 19.50
N ASP A 102 -21.73 -3.49 19.02
CA ASP A 102 -22.26 -2.23 18.53
C ASP A 102 -22.48 -2.24 17.01
N VAL A 103 -23.24 -1.26 16.53
CA VAL A 103 -23.40 -0.98 15.09
C VAL A 103 -22.79 0.38 14.83
N LEU A 104 -21.87 0.43 13.86
CA LEU A 104 -21.13 1.64 13.50
C LEU A 104 -21.53 2.08 12.09
N PRO A 105 -22.30 3.18 11.97
CA PRO A 105 -22.53 3.83 10.68
C PRO A 105 -21.23 4.37 10.09
N TYR A 106 -21.07 4.25 8.78
CA TYR A 106 -19.93 4.83 8.09
C TYR A 106 -20.07 6.35 8.02
N TRP A 107 -18.99 7.04 8.35
CA TRP A 107 -18.85 8.46 8.04
C TRP A 107 -18.47 8.68 6.58
N LEU A 108 -17.71 7.75 6.00
CA LEU A 108 -17.24 7.76 4.62
C LEU A 108 -17.36 6.34 4.06
N PHE A 109 -18.08 6.17 2.96
CA PHE A 109 -18.24 4.88 2.29
C PHE A 109 -18.47 5.07 0.79
N LEU A 110 -18.36 3.99 0.02
CA LEU A 110 -18.58 4.01 -1.42
C LEU A 110 -19.96 3.43 -1.73
N GLU A 111 -20.84 4.23 -2.32
CA GLU A 111 -22.13 3.76 -2.81
C GLU A 111 -21.97 3.23 -4.24
N ASP A 112 -22.33 1.96 -4.45
CA ASP A 112 -22.29 1.30 -5.75
C ASP A 112 -23.06 2.09 -6.81
N GLY A 113 -22.43 2.31 -7.97
CA GLY A 113 -23.07 2.97 -9.11
C GLY A 113 -24.07 2.05 -9.82
N SER A 114 -25.22 2.58 -10.24
CA SER A 114 -26.26 1.79 -10.93
C SER A 114 -25.83 1.18 -12.27
N ASP A 115 -24.76 1.70 -12.88
CA ASP A 115 -24.38 1.44 -14.27
C ASP A 115 -23.00 0.77 -14.40
N GLY A 116 -22.47 0.21 -13.31
CA GLY A 116 -21.11 -0.35 -13.28
C GLY A 116 -20.00 0.72 -13.25
N SER A 117 -20.34 1.96 -12.89
CA SER A 117 -19.35 2.98 -12.55
C SER A 117 -18.64 2.66 -11.22
N ILE A 118 -17.52 3.32 -10.98
CA ILE A 118 -16.66 3.18 -9.78
C ILE A 118 -17.42 3.40 -8.45
N GLY A 119 -18.65 3.93 -8.49
CA GLY A 119 -19.44 4.30 -7.31
C GLY A 119 -19.25 5.77 -6.95
N THR A 120 -19.98 6.24 -5.94
CA THR A 120 -19.87 7.61 -5.41
C THR A 120 -19.49 7.58 -3.94
N ILE A 121 -18.47 8.34 -3.54
CA ILE A 121 -18.15 8.52 -2.13
C ILE A 121 -19.30 9.27 -1.46
N VAL A 122 -19.93 8.62 -0.49
CA VAL A 122 -20.96 9.20 0.37
C VAL A 122 -20.32 9.64 1.68
N LYS A 123 -20.65 10.88 2.09
CA LYS A 123 -20.25 11.44 3.37
C LYS A 123 -21.46 11.52 4.29
N ASN A 124 -21.43 10.74 5.35
CA ASN A 124 -22.49 10.65 6.34
C ASN A 124 -21.96 10.92 7.75
N LYS A 125 -21.07 11.90 7.90
CA LYS A 125 -20.59 12.37 9.20
C LYS A 125 -21.66 13.26 9.86
N PRO A 126 -22.14 12.96 11.10
CA PRO A 126 -23.08 13.82 11.81
C PRO A 126 -22.36 15.06 12.34
N PHE A 127 -23.06 16.19 12.47
CA PHE A 127 -22.46 17.39 13.07
C PHE A 127 -22.30 17.23 14.58
N LEU A 128 -21.33 17.89 15.21
CA LEU A 128 -21.28 17.91 16.68
C LEU A 128 -22.47 18.72 17.25
N CYS A 129 -22.80 19.84 16.60
CA CYS A 129 -23.66 20.87 17.18
C CYS A 129 -24.87 21.22 16.31
N GLU A 130 -26.00 21.48 16.98
CA GLU A 130 -27.25 21.88 16.34
C GLU A 130 -27.24 23.40 16.05
N PRO A 131 -27.83 23.87 14.92
CA PRO A 131 -27.91 25.30 14.63
C PRO A 131 -28.61 26.09 15.74
N GLY A 132 -27.97 27.19 16.19
CA GLY A 132 -28.53 28.10 17.20
C GLY A 132 -28.29 27.68 18.67
N ARG A 133 -27.61 26.57 18.92
CA ARG A 133 -27.24 26.12 20.29
C ARG A 133 -25.84 26.58 20.71
N VAL A 134 -25.56 26.53 22.01
CA VAL A 134 -24.26 26.87 22.60
C VAL A 134 -23.27 25.75 22.30
N CYS A 135 -22.18 26.10 21.60
CA CYS A 135 -21.14 25.18 21.14
C CYS A 135 -19.87 25.99 20.75
N PRO A 136 -18.66 25.41 20.79
CA PRO A 136 -17.44 26.05 20.30
C PRO A 136 -17.61 26.71 18.93
N ALA A 137 -17.01 27.89 18.76
CA ALA A 137 -17.27 28.75 17.61
C ALA A 137 -16.72 28.18 16.29
N ASP A 138 -15.64 27.42 16.39
CA ASP A 138 -14.84 26.84 15.30
C ASP A 138 -15.43 25.56 14.72
N LEU A 139 -16.42 24.94 15.38
CA LEU A 139 -17.01 23.69 14.94
C LEU A 139 -18.24 23.91 14.03
N ALA A 140 -18.36 23.05 13.03
CA ALA A 140 -19.48 23.05 12.10
C ALA A 140 -20.80 22.74 12.81
N ARG A 141 -21.88 23.39 12.37
CA ARG A 141 -23.25 23.21 12.90
C ARG A 141 -24.18 22.73 11.80
N GLY A 142 -25.07 21.79 12.12
CA GLY A 142 -26.01 21.24 11.15
C GLY A 142 -26.92 20.18 11.77
N SER A 143 -27.74 19.54 10.95
CA SER A 143 -28.67 18.49 11.36
C SER A 143 -28.53 17.30 10.38
N PRO A 144 -28.43 16.05 10.87
CA PRO A 144 -28.47 15.63 12.28
C PRO A 144 -27.20 16.04 13.06
N SER A 145 -27.33 16.18 14.39
CA SER A 145 -26.21 16.48 15.29
C SER A 145 -26.15 15.60 16.54
N ILE A 146 -24.94 15.40 17.08
CA ILE A 146 -24.71 14.69 18.35
C ILE A 146 -25.42 15.41 19.50
N GLN A 147 -25.35 16.75 19.52
CA GLN A 147 -26.05 17.57 20.52
C GLN A 147 -27.56 17.36 20.50
N GLY A 148 -28.19 17.38 19.32
CA GLY A 148 -29.63 17.14 19.17
C GLY A 148 -30.01 15.71 19.56
N GLY A 149 -29.18 14.72 19.19
CA GLY A 149 -29.35 13.33 19.62
C GLY A 149 -29.29 13.15 21.13
N LEU A 150 -28.33 13.79 21.81
CA LEU A 150 -28.23 13.82 23.27
C LEU A 150 -29.47 14.45 23.91
N GLU A 151 -29.97 15.59 23.40
CA GLU A 151 -31.19 16.24 23.90
C GLU A 151 -32.39 15.27 23.87
N ALA A 152 -32.58 14.56 22.75
CA ALA A 152 -33.67 13.59 22.60
C ALA A 152 -33.49 12.37 23.52
N PHE A 153 -32.27 11.83 23.59
CA PHE A 153 -31.95 10.66 24.43
C PHE A 153 -32.14 10.96 25.92
N ILE A 154 -31.63 12.09 26.41
CA ILE A 154 -31.73 12.50 27.82
C ILE A 154 -33.20 12.74 28.18
N THR A 155 -33.95 13.46 27.33
CA THR A 155 -35.38 13.70 27.56
C THR A 155 -36.15 12.40 27.78
N LYS A 156 -35.89 11.38 26.95
CA LYS A 156 -36.54 10.06 27.09
C LYS A 156 -36.06 9.30 28.33
N SER A 157 -34.76 9.30 28.59
CA SER A 157 -34.13 8.52 29.66
C SER A 157 -34.46 9.05 31.05
N VAL A 158 -34.47 10.37 31.23
CA VAL A 158 -34.81 11.02 32.51
C VAL A 158 -36.25 10.71 32.93
N MET A 159 -37.20 10.75 31.99
CA MET A 159 -38.59 10.41 32.29
C MET A 159 -38.76 8.93 32.69
N SER A 160 -38.03 8.02 32.05
CA SER A 160 -38.00 6.61 32.44
C SER A 160 -37.37 6.39 33.81
N CYS A 161 -36.25 7.08 34.10
CA CYS A 161 -35.56 7.03 35.38
C CYS A 161 -36.44 7.54 36.51
N PHE A 162 -37.07 8.71 36.34
CA PHE A 162 -37.95 9.29 37.34
C PHE A 162 -39.18 8.42 37.62
N SER A 163 -39.79 7.85 36.57
CA SER A 163 -40.92 6.93 36.72
C SER A 163 -40.58 5.72 37.60
N ALA A 164 -39.33 5.23 37.54
CA ALA A 164 -38.87 4.12 38.37
C ALA A 164 -38.64 4.52 39.84
N LEU A 165 -38.25 5.78 40.10
CA LEU A 165 -38.00 6.32 41.45
C LEU A 165 -39.27 6.88 42.12
N LYS A 166 -40.29 7.21 41.35
CA LYS A 166 -41.56 7.76 41.82
C LYS A 166 -42.17 7.01 43.01
N PRO A 167 -42.22 5.66 43.04
CA PRO A 167 -42.79 4.90 44.17
C PRO A 167 -42.09 5.16 45.52
N ASP A 168 -40.82 5.58 45.52
CA ASP A 168 -40.08 5.88 46.75
C ASP A 168 -40.54 7.20 47.38
N PHE A 169 -41.08 8.12 46.58
CA PHE A 169 -41.54 9.43 47.02
C PHE A 169 -43.04 9.49 47.33
N GLU A 170 -43.85 8.59 46.75
CA GLU A 170 -45.32 8.59 46.89
C GLU A 170 -45.83 8.49 48.34
N LYS A 171 -45.00 8.00 49.28
CA LYS A 171 -45.35 7.93 50.71
C LYS A 171 -45.35 9.29 51.40
N THR A 172 -44.57 10.24 50.89
CA THR A 172 -44.34 11.55 51.53
C THR A 172 -44.74 12.72 50.64
N LEU A 173 -44.74 12.52 49.31
CA LEU A 173 -44.95 13.56 48.31
C LEU A 173 -45.94 13.06 47.24
N SER A 174 -46.83 13.93 46.78
CA SER A 174 -47.59 13.75 45.55
C SER A 174 -46.91 14.53 44.43
N VAL A 175 -46.41 13.83 43.40
CA VAL A 175 -45.67 14.45 42.29
C VAL A 175 -46.41 14.25 40.97
N LYS A 176 -46.66 15.37 40.27
CA LYS A 176 -47.25 15.38 38.93
C LYS A 176 -46.28 16.00 37.93
N GLU A 177 -45.97 15.25 36.89
CA GLU A 177 -45.00 15.60 35.85
C GLU A 177 -45.65 16.43 34.74
N GLY A 178 -44.95 17.46 34.27
CA GLY A 178 -45.28 18.17 33.03
C GLY A 178 -44.45 17.69 31.83
N GLU A 179 -44.50 18.46 30.74
CA GLU A 179 -43.72 18.16 29.53
C GLU A 179 -42.22 18.42 29.75
N ALA A 180 -41.40 17.44 29.41
CA ALA A 180 -39.96 17.51 29.50
C ALA A 180 -39.33 18.19 28.27
N ARG A 181 -38.35 19.05 28.50
CA ARG A 181 -37.48 19.62 27.46
C ARG A 181 -36.05 19.62 27.94
N THR A 182 -35.12 19.24 27.07
CA THR A 182 -33.69 19.21 27.41
C THR A 182 -32.94 20.21 26.55
N GLU A 183 -31.99 20.91 27.16
CA GLU A 183 -30.99 21.72 26.48
C GLU A 183 -29.62 21.17 26.83
N VAL A 184 -28.83 20.83 25.81
CA VAL A 184 -27.44 20.40 25.99
C VAL A 184 -26.52 21.55 25.60
N SER A 185 -25.49 21.79 26.39
CA SER A 185 -24.42 22.73 26.06
C SER A 185 -23.08 22.01 26.10
N ILE A 186 -22.32 22.14 25.02
CA ILE A 186 -21.01 21.52 24.86
C ILE A 186 -19.97 22.63 25.02
N SER A 187 -19.06 22.49 25.98
CA SER A 187 -17.90 23.36 26.15
C SER A 187 -16.61 22.57 25.85
N GLU A 188 -15.45 23.24 25.87
CA GLU A 188 -14.16 22.62 25.58
C GLU A 188 -13.80 21.44 26.51
N THR A 189 -14.28 21.45 27.76
CA THR A 189 -13.85 20.48 28.79
C THR A 189 -14.98 19.65 29.39
N GLN A 190 -16.24 20.01 29.14
CA GLN A 190 -17.38 19.33 29.75
C GLN A 190 -18.63 19.47 28.88
N VAL A 191 -19.56 18.55 29.07
CA VAL A 191 -20.91 18.61 28.50
C VAL A 191 -21.90 18.80 29.65
N ARG A 192 -22.82 19.75 29.50
CA ARG A 192 -23.87 20.02 30.49
C ARG A 192 -25.24 19.84 29.88
N ALA A 193 -26.13 19.19 30.60
CA ALA A 193 -27.54 19.07 30.26
C ALA A 193 -28.40 19.82 31.29
N LEU A 194 -29.29 20.68 30.79
CA LEU A 194 -30.32 21.35 31.56
C LEU A 194 -31.68 20.78 31.13
N VAL A 195 -32.35 20.09 32.05
CA VAL A 195 -33.61 19.40 31.80
C VAL A 195 -34.74 20.17 32.49
N HIS A 196 -35.59 20.79 31.68
CA HIS A 196 -36.78 21.52 32.11
C HIS A 196 -37.97 20.56 32.16
N VAL A 197 -38.36 20.16 33.37
CA VAL A 197 -39.51 19.29 33.65
C VAL A 197 -40.25 19.88 34.85
N PRO A 198 -41.37 20.60 34.66
CA PRO A 198 -42.12 21.15 35.79
C PRO A 198 -42.77 20.01 36.57
N LEU A 199 -42.23 19.75 37.76
CA LEU A 199 -42.78 18.82 38.75
C LEU A 199 -43.64 19.61 39.73
N GLU A 200 -44.95 19.43 39.65
CA GLU A 200 -45.88 19.91 40.69
C GLU A 200 -45.77 18.97 41.88
N VAL A 201 -45.21 19.45 43.00
CA VAL A 201 -44.97 18.66 44.22
C VAL A 201 -45.87 19.16 45.34
N GLU A 202 -46.61 18.25 45.95
CA GLU A 202 -47.41 18.48 47.16
C GLU A 202 -46.89 17.60 48.30
N VAL A 203 -46.49 18.21 49.40
CA VAL A 203 -46.07 17.48 50.59
C VAL A 203 -47.31 16.99 51.32
N LEU A 204 -47.43 15.67 51.50
CA LEU A 204 -48.65 15.07 52.06
C LEU A 204 -48.86 15.40 53.55
N GLU A 205 -47.78 15.63 54.31
CA GLU A 205 -47.86 15.95 55.74
C GLU A 205 -48.22 17.42 56.01
N SER A 206 -47.59 18.36 55.30
CA SER A 206 -47.80 19.81 55.51
C SER A 206 -48.87 20.42 54.60
N GLY A 207 -49.19 19.78 53.48
CA GLY A 207 -50.06 20.33 52.43
C GLY A 207 -49.42 21.45 51.60
N GLU A 208 -48.12 21.72 51.80
CA GLU A 208 -47.39 22.72 51.02
C GLU A 208 -47.25 22.25 49.56
N ARG A 209 -47.42 23.19 48.63
CA ARG A 209 -47.31 22.97 47.19
C ARG A 209 -46.24 23.87 46.60
N GLY A 210 -45.47 23.34 45.66
CA GLY A 210 -44.49 24.10 44.90
C GLY A 210 -44.17 23.42 43.58
N VAL A 211 -43.31 24.07 42.80
CA VAL A 211 -42.92 23.60 41.47
C VAL A 211 -41.40 23.54 41.40
N VAL A 212 -40.87 22.35 41.09
CA VAL A 212 -39.46 22.18 40.77
C VAL A 212 -39.35 21.92 39.27
N ASP A 213 -38.69 22.82 38.55
CA ASP A 213 -38.81 22.91 37.09
C ASP A 213 -37.55 22.53 36.31
N SER A 214 -36.39 22.54 36.95
CA SER A 214 -35.10 22.43 36.29
C SER A 214 -34.16 21.53 37.06
N PHE A 215 -33.49 20.67 36.30
CA PHE A 215 -32.53 19.68 36.78
C PHE A 215 -31.29 19.72 35.89
N THR A 216 -30.13 19.44 36.48
CA THR A 216 -28.84 19.62 35.80
C THR A 216 -27.96 18.41 35.95
N GLY A 217 -27.31 18.03 34.85
CA GLY A 217 -26.19 17.07 34.84
C GLY A 217 -25.00 17.67 34.11
N GLU A 218 -23.81 17.31 34.53
CA GLU A 218 -22.53 17.78 34.00
C GLU A 218 -21.49 16.67 34.01
N VAL A 219 -20.89 16.42 32.85
CA VAL A 219 -19.90 15.36 32.70
C VAL A 219 -18.63 15.93 32.08
N ASP A 220 -17.50 15.68 32.73
CA ASP A 220 -16.16 16.08 32.27
C ASP A 220 -15.72 15.19 31.10
N VAL A 221 -15.65 15.77 29.91
CA VAL A 221 -15.21 15.10 28.68
C VAL A 221 -14.77 16.16 27.68
N THR A 222 -13.63 15.95 27.02
CA THR A 222 -13.10 16.89 26.01
C THR A 222 -13.69 16.62 24.61
N LEU A 223 -15.02 16.43 24.54
CA LEU A 223 -15.71 16.02 23.32
C LEU A 223 -15.39 16.91 22.09
N PRO A 224 -15.27 18.25 22.19
CA PRO A 224 -14.82 19.07 21.08
C PRO A 224 -13.43 18.72 20.56
N ALA A 225 -12.46 18.46 21.43
CA ALA A 225 -11.11 18.08 21.02
C ALA A 225 -11.10 16.73 20.29
N MET A 226 -11.86 15.76 20.80
CA MET A 226 -12.02 14.45 20.15
C MET A 226 -12.67 14.56 18.77
N TYR A 227 -13.71 15.38 18.67
CA TYR A 227 -14.42 15.59 17.42
C TYR A 227 -13.56 16.34 16.38
N ARG A 228 -12.72 17.30 16.79
CA ARG A 228 -11.73 17.94 15.89
C ARG A 228 -10.73 16.94 15.33
N LEU A 229 -10.16 16.08 16.18
CA LEU A 229 -9.26 15.02 15.72
C LEU A 229 -9.99 14.03 14.80
N ALA A 230 -11.24 13.66 15.10
CA ALA A 230 -12.07 12.84 14.22
C ALA A 230 -12.30 13.49 12.86
N GLU A 231 -12.57 14.81 12.83
CA GLU A 231 -12.74 15.59 11.61
C GLU A 231 -11.46 15.70 10.77
N ASP A 232 -10.30 15.90 11.42
CA ASP A 232 -8.99 15.91 10.77
C ASP A 232 -8.69 14.54 10.13
N ILE A 233 -8.90 13.43 10.87
CA ILE A 233 -8.72 12.06 10.35
C ILE A 233 -9.69 11.78 9.19
N PHE A 234 -10.98 12.11 9.36
CA PHE A 234 -12.00 11.94 8.32
C PHE A 234 -11.65 12.71 7.05
N SER A 235 -11.23 13.97 7.18
CA SER A 235 -10.90 14.82 6.02
C SER A 235 -9.65 14.28 5.32
N SER A 236 -8.62 13.91 6.09
CA SER A 236 -7.40 13.28 5.55
C SER A 236 -7.71 11.97 4.82
N ALA A 237 -8.55 11.10 5.39
CA ALA A 237 -8.97 9.86 4.74
C ALA A 237 -9.68 10.14 3.40
N ALA A 238 -10.62 11.09 3.39
CA ALA A 238 -11.42 11.38 2.20
C ALA A 238 -10.65 12.13 1.10
N GLU A 239 -9.59 12.87 1.45
CA GLU A 239 -8.76 13.63 0.51
C GLU A 239 -7.58 12.80 -0.01
N THR A 240 -6.92 12.04 0.86
CA THR A 240 -5.65 11.38 0.54
C THR A 240 -5.75 9.87 0.37
N GLY A 241 -6.80 9.22 0.91
CA GLY A 241 -6.90 7.77 0.94
C GLY A 241 -5.68 7.14 1.59
N PHE A 242 -5.30 7.60 2.80
CA PHE A 242 -4.03 7.18 3.40
C PHE A 242 -4.01 5.69 3.77
N VAL A 243 -5.15 5.11 4.18
CA VAL A 243 -5.24 3.67 4.48
C VAL A 243 -5.09 2.85 3.21
N GLU A 244 -5.74 3.27 2.13
CA GLU A 244 -5.62 2.69 0.80
C GLU A 244 -4.17 2.75 0.30
N SER A 245 -3.51 3.89 0.50
CA SER A 245 -2.11 4.09 0.15
C SER A 245 -1.19 3.14 0.92
N VAL A 246 -1.45 2.93 2.21
CA VAL A 246 -0.73 1.94 3.04
C VAL A 246 -0.97 0.53 2.50
N VAL A 247 -2.21 0.14 2.24
CA VAL A 247 -2.54 -1.19 1.73
C VAL A 247 -1.92 -1.44 0.36
N MET A 248 -1.93 -0.48 -0.55
CA MET A 248 -1.28 -0.62 -1.86
C MET A 248 0.23 -0.83 -1.76
N GLN A 249 0.87 -0.22 -0.77
CA GLN A 249 2.30 -0.46 -0.52
C GLN A 249 2.55 -1.84 0.06
N LEU A 250 1.70 -2.29 0.99
CA LEU A 250 1.79 -3.66 1.50
C LEU A 250 1.57 -4.67 0.37
N ILE A 251 0.59 -4.47 -0.51
CA ILE A 251 0.40 -5.30 -1.71
C ILE A 251 1.67 -5.29 -2.56
N SER A 252 2.31 -4.13 -2.77
CA SER A 252 3.58 -4.06 -3.51
C SER A 252 4.71 -4.84 -2.84
N ILE A 253 4.70 -5.02 -1.52
CA ILE A 253 5.70 -5.79 -0.77
C ILE A 253 5.41 -7.29 -0.85
N TYR A 254 4.14 -7.68 -0.75
CA TYR A 254 3.70 -9.07 -0.74
C TYR A 254 3.43 -9.64 -2.14
N SER A 255 3.57 -8.84 -3.19
CA SER A 255 3.30 -9.25 -4.57
C SER A 255 4.55 -9.55 -5.39
N GLY A 256 4.39 -10.41 -6.39
CA GLY A 256 5.47 -10.88 -7.25
C GLY A 256 5.08 -12.19 -7.94
N ILE A 257 5.78 -12.56 -9.02
CA ILE A 257 5.46 -13.78 -9.80
C ILE A 257 5.51 -15.06 -8.94
N GLU A 258 6.37 -15.12 -7.94
CA GLU A 258 6.50 -16.27 -7.03
C GLU A 258 5.93 -16.00 -5.63
N SER A 259 5.22 -14.88 -5.48
CA SER A 259 4.66 -14.45 -4.21
C SER A 259 3.20 -14.89 -4.07
N ALA A 260 2.68 -14.80 -2.84
CA ALA A 260 1.28 -15.13 -2.55
C ALA A 260 0.28 -14.19 -3.24
N LEU A 261 0.68 -12.93 -3.51
CA LEU A 261 -0.14 -11.97 -4.24
C LEU A 261 0.37 -11.76 -5.68
N PRO A 262 -0.53 -11.64 -6.66
CA PRO A 262 -0.16 -11.28 -8.02
C PRO A 262 0.45 -9.87 -8.10
N PRO A 263 1.51 -9.64 -8.91
CA PRO A 263 2.09 -8.30 -9.05
C PRO A 263 1.14 -7.34 -9.77
N THR A 264 1.07 -6.08 -9.35
CA THR A 264 0.29 -5.04 -10.06
C THR A 264 0.80 -4.84 -11.48
N ARG A 265 2.13 -4.90 -11.67
CA ARG A 265 2.78 -4.94 -12.98
C ARG A 265 4.15 -5.61 -12.90
N GLN A 266 4.34 -6.69 -13.65
CA GLN A 266 5.65 -7.35 -13.79
C GLN A 266 5.72 -8.08 -15.12
N THR A 267 6.91 -8.07 -15.75
CA THR A 267 7.16 -8.86 -16.95
C THR A 267 8.12 -9.99 -16.63
N ALA A 268 7.78 -11.21 -17.02
CA ALA A 268 8.66 -12.36 -16.93
C ALA A 268 9.12 -12.79 -18.32
N PHE A 269 10.39 -13.17 -18.41
CA PHE A 269 10.97 -13.79 -19.58
C PHE A 269 11.25 -15.25 -19.26
N ARG A 270 10.61 -16.17 -20.00
CA ARG A 270 10.63 -17.63 -19.76
C ARG A 270 10.13 -18.06 -18.38
N GLY A 271 9.07 -18.87 -18.37
CA GLY A 271 8.58 -19.51 -17.16
C GLY A 271 7.33 -20.32 -17.44
N ARG A 272 7.05 -21.33 -16.60
CA ARG A 272 5.69 -21.87 -16.53
C ARG A 272 4.79 -20.71 -16.14
N GLU A 273 3.64 -20.57 -16.81
CA GLU A 273 2.65 -19.56 -16.43
C GLU A 273 2.32 -19.74 -14.95
N HIS A 274 2.79 -18.81 -14.13
CA HIS A 274 2.30 -18.70 -12.76
C HIS A 274 0.90 -18.10 -12.81
N PHE A 275 -0.03 -18.71 -12.09
CA PHE A 275 -1.40 -18.23 -11.97
C PHE A 275 -1.77 -18.21 -10.50
N TRP A 276 -2.70 -17.33 -10.16
CA TRP A 276 -3.27 -17.26 -8.83
C TRP A 276 -4.74 -17.63 -8.90
N ILE A 277 -5.28 -18.16 -7.81
CA ILE A 277 -6.72 -18.35 -7.64
C ILE A 277 -7.23 -17.13 -6.88
N GLU A 278 -8.22 -16.43 -7.43
CA GLU A 278 -8.72 -15.16 -6.86
C GLU A 278 -9.10 -15.31 -5.37
N ARG A 279 -9.76 -16.41 -5.01
CA ARG A 279 -10.13 -16.73 -3.63
C ARG A 279 -8.94 -16.92 -2.68
N ASP A 280 -7.81 -17.39 -3.19
CA ASP A 280 -6.59 -17.55 -2.38
C ASP A 280 -5.92 -16.19 -2.18
N VAL A 281 -5.93 -15.33 -3.20
CA VAL A 281 -5.46 -13.94 -3.11
C VAL A 281 -6.30 -13.14 -2.11
N GLU A 282 -7.63 -13.27 -2.16
CA GLU A 282 -8.57 -12.68 -1.20
C GLU A 282 -8.23 -13.10 0.23
N GLN A 283 -8.00 -14.39 0.48
CA GLN A 283 -7.62 -14.88 1.81
C GLN A 283 -6.27 -14.32 2.30
N VAL A 284 -5.27 -14.21 1.42
CA VAL A 284 -3.97 -13.61 1.75
C VAL A 284 -4.14 -12.13 2.08
N LEU A 285 -4.95 -11.39 1.30
CA LEU A 285 -5.25 -9.99 1.59
C LEU A 285 -5.89 -9.85 2.97
N GLU A 286 -6.95 -10.60 3.27
CA GLU A 286 -7.68 -10.50 4.54
C GLU A 286 -6.87 -10.93 5.76
N ARG A 287 -6.01 -11.95 5.62
CA ARG A 287 -5.29 -12.55 6.76
C ARG A 287 -3.88 -12.01 6.95
N ASP A 288 -3.21 -11.65 5.86
CA ASP A 288 -1.78 -11.36 5.87
C ASP A 288 -1.48 -9.90 5.47
N VAL A 289 -2.40 -9.18 4.83
CA VAL A 289 -2.19 -7.77 4.42
C VAL A 289 -3.01 -6.79 5.25
N LEU A 290 -4.34 -6.88 5.20
CA LEU A 290 -5.25 -5.94 5.86
C LEU A 290 -5.04 -5.82 7.37
N PRO A 291 -4.64 -6.86 8.12
CA PRO A 291 -4.35 -6.72 9.55
C PRO A 291 -3.23 -5.72 9.88
N TYR A 292 -2.33 -5.42 8.94
CA TYR A 292 -1.30 -4.39 9.13
C TYR A 292 -1.87 -2.96 9.12
N VAL A 293 -3.12 -2.75 8.70
CA VAL A 293 -3.83 -1.47 8.89
C VAL A 293 -3.92 -1.09 10.37
N ASN A 294 -3.94 -2.09 11.28
CA ASN A 294 -3.89 -1.86 12.73
C ASN A 294 -2.60 -1.19 13.21
N ALA A 295 -1.53 -1.23 12.41
CA ALA A 295 -0.25 -0.62 12.71
C ALA A 295 -0.16 0.84 12.22
N VAL A 296 -1.20 1.36 11.56
CA VAL A 296 -1.27 2.77 11.18
C VAL A 296 -1.40 3.63 12.43
N GLN A 297 -0.51 4.63 12.54
CA GLN A 297 -0.48 5.56 13.66
C GLN A 297 -0.80 6.98 13.21
N ILE A 298 -1.60 7.68 14.01
CA ILE A 298 -1.93 9.09 13.78
C ILE A 298 -0.92 9.97 14.51
N VAL A 299 -0.03 10.61 13.75
CA VAL A 299 0.97 11.54 14.29
C VAL A 299 0.26 12.70 14.99
N ASN A 300 0.87 13.17 16.09
CA ASN A 300 0.36 14.24 16.96
C ASN A 300 -0.78 13.85 17.93
N ALA A 301 -1.16 12.57 18.00
CA ALA A 301 -1.94 11.99 19.10
C ALA A 301 -1.03 11.49 20.24
N ILE A 302 -1.54 11.40 21.48
CA ILE A 302 -0.87 10.72 22.60
C ILE A 302 -0.75 9.23 22.25
N GLU A 303 0.39 8.62 22.59
CA GLU A 303 0.70 7.25 22.19
C GLU A 303 0.70 7.06 20.66
N ASN A 304 1.50 7.90 19.96
CA ASN A 304 2.40 7.30 18.98
C ASN A 304 3.28 6.34 19.78
N ASP A 305 2.76 5.13 19.97
CA ASP A 305 3.47 4.02 20.57
C ASP A 305 4.87 4.05 19.92
N ASP A 306 5.96 3.91 20.69
CA ASP A 306 7.33 3.80 20.14
C ASP A 306 7.51 2.52 19.27
N VAL A 307 6.39 1.93 18.84
CA VAL A 307 6.14 1.15 17.63
C VAL A 307 6.79 1.92 16.48
N LEU A 308 8.02 1.64 16.08
CA LEU A 308 8.69 0.33 16.10
C LEU A 308 10.19 0.55 16.21
N THR A 309 10.65 1.01 17.39
CA THR A 309 12.05 0.90 17.77
C THR A 309 12.36 -0.55 18.07
N PHE A 310 12.43 -1.35 17.01
CA PHE A 310 12.93 -2.70 17.14
C PHE A 310 14.38 -2.66 17.62
N PRO A 311 14.78 -3.58 18.52
CA PRO A 311 16.17 -3.71 18.90
C PRO A 311 17.03 -3.80 17.64
N GLU A 312 18.11 -3.01 17.57
CA GLU A 312 18.99 -2.92 16.39
C GLU A 312 19.53 -4.30 15.95
N GLU A 313 19.58 -5.24 16.90
CA GLU A 313 19.96 -6.64 16.72
C GLU A 313 19.00 -7.46 15.83
N PHE A 314 17.74 -7.04 15.66
CA PHE A 314 16.70 -7.88 15.04
C PHE A 314 16.69 -7.86 13.51
N TYR A 315 17.15 -6.78 12.88
CA TYR A 315 17.07 -6.61 11.42
C TYR A 315 18.42 -6.46 10.72
N GLY A 316 19.50 -6.16 11.43
CA GLY A 316 20.83 -6.00 10.83
C GLY A 316 20.80 -5.05 9.62
N GLU A 317 21.12 -5.57 8.45
CA GLU A 317 21.12 -4.83 7.18
C GLU A 317 19.73 -4.43 6.65
N TYR A 318 18.65 -5.06 7.12
CA TYR A 318 17.27 -4.75 6.69
C TYR A 318 16.64 -3.58 7.43
N LYS A 319 17.31 -3.02 8.43
CA LYS A 319 16.81 -1.89 9.24
C LYS A 319 16.28 -0.72 8.39
N PRO A 320 16.99 -0.23 7.35
CA PRO A 320 16.48 0.89 6.54
C PRO A 320 15.21 0.55 5.76
N TYR A 321 15.04 -0.71 5.33
CA TYR A 321 13.84 -1.16 4.62
C TYR A 321 12.64 -1.20 5.57
N VAL A 322 12.84 -1.79 6.75
CA VAL A 322 11.83 -1.87 7.79
C VAL A 322 11.44 -0.46 8.25
N GLU A 323 12.40 0.40 8.58
CA GLU A 323 12.14 1.80 8.92
C GLU A 323 11.41 2.54 7.79
N GLY A 324 11.76 2.27 6.52
CA GLY A 324 11.07 2.81 5.35
C GLY A 324 9.60 2.41 5.29
N VAL A 325 9.28 1.12 5.44
CA VAL A 325 7.89 0.63 5.45
C VAL A 325 7.11 1.24 6.62
N LEU A 326 7.72 1.27 7.80
CA LEU A 326 7.04 1.70 9.03
C LEU A 326 6.85 3.21 9.10
N SER A 327 7.78 3.99 8.55
CA SER A 327 7.64 5.43 8.41
C SER A 327 6.40 5.83 7.61
N ARG A 328 5.93 4.95 6.71
CA ARG A 328 4.73 5.17 5.90
C ARG A 328 3.44 4.75 6.60
N LEU A 329 3.54 4.04 7.72
CA LEU A 329 2.42 3.80 8.63
C LEU A 329 2.15 5.00 9.56
N LEU A 330 3.06 5.98 9.59
CA LEU A 330 2.88 7.23 10.33
C LEU A 330 2.10 8.23 9.47
N VAL A 331 0.86 8.48 9.86
CA VAL A 331 -0.06 9.36 9.12
C VAL A 331 -0.22 10.67 9.88
N LYS A 332 0.17 11.77 9.23
CA LYS A 332 -0.02 13.10 9.77
C LYS A 332 -1.33 13.70 9.26
N VAL A 333 -2.34 13.75 10.13
CA VAL A 333 -3.66 14.31 9.79
C VAL A 333 -3.80 15.78 10.14
N SER A 334 -2.95 16.30 11.03
CA SER A 334 -3.00 17.68 11.52
C SER A 334 -1.65 18.16 12.02
N GLU A 335 -1.43 19.47 12.01
CA GLU A 335 -0.29 20.12 12.68
C GLU A 335 -0.54 20.32 14.18
N ALA A 336 -1.81 20.29 14.60
CA ALA A 336 -2.17 20.51 16.00
C ALA A 336 -1.83 19.28 16.85
N PRO A 337 -1.17 19.44 18.01
CA PRO A 337 -1.01 18.36 18.97
C PRO A 337 -2.32 18.11 19.71
N TYR A 338 -2.71 16.84 19.78
CA TYR A 338 -3.89 16.37 20.50
C TYR A 338 -3.46 15.58 21.73
N LEU A 339 -4.04 15.91 22.89
CA LEU A 339 -3.84 15.16 24.13
C LEU A 339 -4.79 13.94 24.21
N LEU A 340 -4.93 13.20 23.11
CA LEU A 340 -5.87 12.10 22.91
C LEU A 340 -5.16 10.95 22.22
N GLN A 341 -5.56 9.71 22.47
CA GLN A 341 -5.04 8.56 21.72
C GLN A 341 -5.91 8.32 20.50
N ALA A 342 -5.33 7.93 19.36
CA ALA A 342 -6.07 7.58 18.16
C ALA A 342 -5.52 6.28 17.56
N LYS A 343 -6.40 5.32 17.29
CA LYS A 343 -6.07 4.00 16.74
C LYS A 343 -6.92 3.70 15.51
N VAL A 344 -6.28 3.18 14.48
CA VAL A 344 -6.95 2.62 13.30
C VAL A 344 -7.09 1.11 13.53
N VAL A 345 -8.28 0.57 13.34
CA VAL A 345 -8.61 -0.83 13.61
C VAL A 345 -9.32 -1.45 12.42
N TYR A 346 -8.69 -2.41 11.77
CA TYR A 346 -9.33 -3.33 10.85
C TYR A 346 -10.09 -4.40 11.65
N PRO A 347 -11.43 -4.49 11.53
CA PRO A 347 -12.27 -5.33 12.38
C PRO A 347 -12.25 -6.82 11.98
N PHE A 348 -11.38 -7.23 11.04
CA PHE A 348 -11.35 -8.60 10.48
C PHE A 348 -12.68 -9.04 9.87
N THR A 349 -13.42 -8.10 9.29
CA THR A 349 -14.61 -8.37 8.50
C THR A 349 -14.23 -8.63 7.05
N GLY A 350 -15.09 -9.33 6.31
CA GLY A 350 -14.86 -9.61 4.89
C GLY A 350 -14.56 -8.33 4.08
N ALA A 351 -13.65 -8.46 3.13
CA ALA A 351 -13.32 -7.42 2.16
C ALA A 351 -13.95 -7.76 0.80
N TYR A 352 -14.41 -6.75 0.07
CA TYR A 352 -14.64 -6.90 -1.35
C TYR A 352 -13.28 -6.90 -2.06
N VAL A 353 -13.01 -7.94 -2.83
CA VAL A 353 -11.81 -8.06 -3.66
C VAL A 353 -12.23 -8.45 -5.07
N ASN A 354 -11.78 -7.69 -6.06
CA ASN A 354 -11.91 -8.02 -7.47
C ASN A 354 -10.58 -7.71 -8.16
N LEU A 355 -10.05 -8.67 -8.90
CA LEU A 355 -8.71 -8.59 -9.49
C LEU A 355 -8.71 -8.34 -11.01
N GLY A 356 -9.89 -7.97 -11.57
CA GLY A 356 -10.11 -7.73 -12.99
C GLY A 356 -10.02 -8.98 -13.88
N GLY A 357 -9.79 -10.15 -13.28
CA GLY A 357 -9.70 -11.45 -13.95
C GLY A 357 -10.86 -12.36 -13.59
N GLY A 358 -10.96 -13.52 -14.27
CA GLY A 358 -11.84 -14.59 -13.79
C GLY A 358 -11.28 -15.26 -12.53
N ALA A 359 -11.94 -16.32 -12.05
CA ALA A 359 -11.54 -17.07 -10.85
C ALA A 359 -10.06 -17.54 -10.83
N VAL A 360 -9.43 -17.64 -12.00
CA VAL A 360 -8.00 -17.90 -12.17
C VAL A 360 -7.36 -16.69 -12.86
N LEU A 361 -6.40 -16.09 -12.17
CA LEU A 361 -5.66 -14.92 -12.59
C LEU A 361 -4.43 -15.38 -13.38
N LYS A 362 -4.39 -15.07 -14.67
CA LYS A 362 -3.32 -15.47 -15.59
C LYS A 362 -2.65 -14.25 -16.20
N PRO A 363 -1.34 -14.30 -16.50
CA PRO A 363 -0.68 -13.26 -17.26
C PRO A 363 -1.24 -13.15 -18.68
N SER A 364 -1.13 -11.97 -19.27
CA SER A 364 -1.30 -11.81 -20.71
C SER A 364 -0.03 -12.23 -21.42
N LYS A 365 -0.16 -12.95 -22.54
CA LYS A 365 0.98 -13.24 -23.42
C LYS A 365 1.24 -12.02 -24.28
N VAL A 366 2.46 -11.52 -24.26
CA VAL A 366 2.89 -10.51 -25.21
C VAL A 366 3.36 -11.27 -26.44
N ASP A 367 2.53 -11.27 -27.48
CA ASP A 367 2.92 -11.76 -28.79
C ASP A 367 3.99 -10.83 -29.34
N ILE A 368 5.24 -11.26 -29.19
CA ILE A 368 6.33 -10.66 -29.95
C ILE A 368 6.24 -11.27 -31.34
N ASP A 369 6.10 -10.41 -32.35
CA ASP A 369 6.08 -10.75 -33.78
C ASP A 369 7.49 -11.18 -34.27
N LEU A 370 8.08 -12.13 -33.55
CA LEU A 370 9.33 -12.82 -33.84
C LEU A 370 9.02 -14.32 -33.72
N PRO A 371 8.54 -14.96 -34.80
CA PRO A 371 8.12 -16.37 -34.83
C PRO A 371 9.16 -17.37 -34.31
N LEU A 372 10.42 -16.95 -34.27
CA LEU A 372 11.54 -17.70 -33.75
C LEU A 372 11.55 -17.86 -32.23
N LEU A 373 11.17 -16.80 -31.51
CA LEU A 373 11.15 -16.83 -30.05
C LEU A 373 9.96 -17.65 -29.55
N SER A 374 8.79 -17.52 -30.19
CA SER A 374 7.60 -18.30 -29.82
C SER A 374 7.76 -19.81 -30.06
N SER A 375 8.39 -20.22 -31.18
CA SER A 375 8.67 -21.65 -31.48
C SER A 375 9.70 -22.29 -30.55
N LEU A 376 10.63 -21.50 -30.00
CA LEU A 376 11.58 -21.92 -28.97
C LEU A 376 11.01 -21.87 -27.53
N GLY A 377 9.71 -21.63 -27.39
CA GLY A 377 9.01 -21.53 -26.10
C GLY A 377 9.35 -20.27 -25.30
N PHE A 378 9.96 -19.25 -25.93
CA PHE A 378 10.12 -17.94 -25.30
C PHE A 378 8.80 -17.17 -25.41
N VAL A 379 8.05 -17.16 -24.31
CA VAL A 379 6.86 -16.33 -24.14
C VAL A 379 7.18 -15.22 -23.14
N PHE A 380 6.87 -13.98 -23.52
CA PHE A 380 6.86 -12.88 -22.58
C PHE A 380 5.51 -12.87 -21.88
N LEU A 381 5.54 -13.08 -20.57
CA LEU A 381 4.35 -13.04 -19.73
C LEU A 381 4.29 -11.67 -19.08
N ASP A 382 3.23 -10.92 -19.41
CA ASP A 382 2.95 -9.61 -18.85
C ASP A 382 1.87 -9.77 -17.78
N TYR A 383 2.31 -9.71 -16.53
CA TYR A 383 1.47 -9.77 -15.36
C TYR A 383 0.99 -8.36 -15.05
N LYS A 384 -0.28 -8.09 -15.33
CA LYS A 384 -0.94 -6.81 -15.05
C LYS A 384 -2.27 -7.09 -14.38
N PHE A 385 -2.27 -7.05 -13.05
CA PHE A 385 -3.47 -7.26 -12.27
C PHE A 385 -3.92 -5.95 -11.64
N LEU A 386 -5.22 -5.71 -11.72
CA LEU A 386 -5.87 -4.53 -11.16
C LEU A 386 -6.46 -4.95 -9.82
N TYR A 387 -6.14 -4.25 -8.75
CA TYR A 387 -6.74 -4.48 -7.46
C TYR A 387 -7.88 -3.49 -7.26
N ASP A 388 -9.09 -4.03 -7.19
CA ASP A 388 -10.27 -3.36 -6.67
C ASP A 388 -10.57 -3.95 -5.31
N ILE A 389 -10.30 -3.19 -4.25
CA ILE A 389 -10.45 -3.64 -2.86
C ILE A 389 -11.32 -2.64 -2.12
N SER A 390 -12.29 -3.13 -1.37
CA SER A 390 -13.01 -2.31 -0.39
C SER A 390 -13.14 -3.04 0.92
N PHE A 391 -12.86 -2.34 2.03
CA PHE A 391 -12.97 -2.93 3.36
C PHE A 391 -13.21 -1.85 4.42
N PRO A 392 -13.94 -2.17 5.49
CA PRO A 392 -14.12 -1.22 6.59
C PRO A 392 -12.90 -1.15 7.50
N TYR A 393 -12.75 -0.01 8.13
CA TYR A 393 -11.91 0.16 9.30
C TYR A 393 -12.57 1.13 10.28
N VAL A 394 -12.23 0.97 11.56
CA VAL A 394 -12.71 1.81 12.65
C VAL A 394 -11.59 2.72 13.11
N VAL A 395 -11.90 3.99 13.29
CA VAL A 395 -11.03 4.91 14.02
C VAL A 395 -11.56 5.01 15.43
N SER A 396 -10.70 4.73 16.42
CA SER A 396 -11.02 4.83 17.85
C SER A 396 -10.17 5.93 18.49
N ILE A 397 -10.84 6.94 19.04
CA ILE A 397 -10.22 8.06 19.76
C ILE A 397 -10.52 7.91 21.24
N VAL A 398 -9.48 7.92 22.08
CA VAL A 398 -9.60 7.73 23.52
C VAL A 398 -9.14 8.97 24.27
N ASP A 399 -10.02 9.49 25.12
CA ASP A 399 -9.69 10.49 26.15
C ASP A 399 -9.55 9.76 27.49
N PRO A 400 -8.33 9.46 27.97
CA PRO A 400 -8.14 8.77 29.24
C PRO A 400 -8.46 9.65 30.46
N SER A 401 -8.60 10.97 30.29
CA SER A 401 -8.90 11.91 31.38
C SER A 401 -10.40 12.11 31.59
N ALA A 402 -11.21 11.77 30.60
CA ALA A 402 -12.66 11.89 30.67
C ALA A 402 -13.27 11.07 31.81
N PHE A 403 -14.46 11.50 32.24
CA PHE A 403 -15.24 10.84 33.29
C PHE A 403 -14.44 10.64 34.58
N ASN A 404 -13.70 11.67 35.00
CA ASN A 404 -12.82 11.62 36.18
C ASN A 404 -11.74 10.53 36.11
N GLY A 405 -11.21 10.26 34.91
CA GLY A 405 -10.17 9.26 34.67
C GLY A 405 -10.68 7.84 34.42
N GLU A 406 -11.99 7.63 34.29
CA GLU A 406 -12.55 6.35 33.82
C GLU A 406 -12.33 6.16 32.31
N GLY A 407 -12.12 7.25 31.59
CA GLY A 407 -11.85 7.27 30.16
C GLY A 407 -13.13 7.31 29.32
N PHE A 408 -13.01 7.84 28.12
CA PHE A 408 -14.09 7.89 27.13
C PHE A 408 -13.56 7.53 25.74
N VAL A 409 -14.31 6.71 25.02
CA VAL A 409 -13.98 6.25 23.67
C VAL A 409 -14.99 6.81 22.68
N PHE A 410 -14.50 7.50 21.67
CA PHE A 410 -15.28 7.93 20.52
C PHE A 410 -14.78 7.19 19.29
N GLN A 411 -15.65 6.40 18.65
CA GLN A 411 -15.28 5.57 17.52
C GLN A 411 -16.23 5.77 16.34
N PHE A 412 -15.69 5.74 15.13
CA PHE A 412 -16.46 5.87 13.89
C PHE A 412 -15.88 4.98 12.79
N ALA A 413 -16.73 4.56 11.86
CA ALA A 413 -16.35 3.70 10.75
C ALA A 413 -16.04 4.51 9.49
N LEU A 414 -15.05 4.04 8.75
CA LEU A 414 -14.70 4.50 7.41
C LEU A 414 -14.52 3.27 6.51
N GLU A 415 -14.77 3.43 5.22
CA GLU A 415 -14.49 2.40 4.22
C GLU A 415 -13.29 2.80 3.39
N ALA A 416 -12.27 1.95 3.36
CA ALA A 416 -11.13 2.12 2.47
C ALA A 416 -11.48 1.59 1.09
N ASN A 417 -11.20 2.35 0.04
CA ASN A 417 -11.61 2.04 -1.33
C ASN A 417 -10.45 2.16 -2.31
N ILE A 418 -9.99 1.04 -2.86
CA ILE A 418 -8.97 0.98 -3.91
C ILE A 418 -9.66 0.54 -5.20
N ARG A 419 -9.42 1.25 -6.30
CA ARG A 419 -9.87 0.88 -7.65
C ARG A 419 -8.74 1.04 -8.64
N ASP A 420 -8.55 0.07 -9.53
CA ASP A 420 -7.48 0.07 -10.53
C ASP A 420 -6.09 0.33 -9.92
N ASN A 421 -5.78 -0.29 -8.77
CA ASN A 421 -4.54 -0.08 -8.02
C ASN A 421 -4.33 1.35 -7.48
N ARG A 422 -5.41 2.13 -7.32
CA ARG A 422 -5.35 3.52 -6.84
C ARG A 422 -6.35 3.77 -5.72
N PRO A 423 -6.01 4.59 -4.71
CA PRO A 423 -6.99 5.08 -3.75
C PRO A 423 -8.12 5.84 -4.44
N VAL A 424 -9.36 5.55 -4.08
CA VAL A 424 -10.53 6.34 -4.47
C VAL A 424 -10.61 7.54 -3.55
N THR A 425 -10.25 8.72 -4.06
CA THR A 425 -10.36 9.99 -3.31
C THR A 425 -11.41 10.89 -3.95
N GLN A 426 -11.83 11.94 -3.23
CA GLN A 426 -12.82 12.90 -3.75
C GLN A 426 -12.43 13.55 -5.08
N GLU A 427 -11.13 13.83 -5.30
CA GLU A 427 -10.66 14.45 -6.54
C GLU A 427 -10.76 13.50 -7.74
N HIS A 428 -10.67 12.19 -7.52
CA HIS A 428 -10.73 11.19 -8.57
C HIS A 428 -12.16 10.93 -9.07
N LEU A 429 -13.19 11.11 -8.22
CA LEU A 429 -14.59 10.95 -8.63
C LEU A 429 -15.14 12.10 -9.47
N ALA A 430 -14.49 13.27 -9.45
CA ALA A 430 -14.86 14.41 -10.30
C ALA A 430 -14.30 14.31 -11.72
N LEU A 431 -13.55 13.24 -12.03
CA LEU A 431 -12.83 13.06 -13.27
C LEU A 431 -13.22 11.72 -13.92
N ASP A 432 -14.48 11.63 -14.36
CA ASP A 432 -14.75 10.94 -15.63
C ASP A 432 -14.16 11.81 -16.75
N ILE A 433 -12.83 11.75 -16.86
CA ILE A 433 -12.11 12.35 -17.98
C ILE A 433 -12.36 11.43 -19.16
N SER A 434 -13.46 11.71 -19.86
CA SER A 434 -13.35 11.90 -21.31
C SER A 434 -12.06 12.68 -21.57
N LEU A 435 -10.95 11.97 -21.86
CA LEU A 435 -9.62 12.41 -22.27
C LEU A 435 -9.56 13.91 -22.65
N GLY A 436 -9.49 14.77 -21.64
CA GLY A 436 -9.33 16.20 -21.75
C GLY A 436 -7.91 16.52 -21.36
N ASN A 437 -7.07 16.73 -22.38
CA ASN A 437 -5.70 17.24 -22.36
C ASN A 437 -4.99 17.15 -20.99
N VAL A 438 -4.19 16.10 -20.82
CA VAL A 438 -3.11 16.05 -19.82
C VAL A 438 -2.38 17.39 -19.88
N LEU A 439 -2.38 18.14 -18.77
CA LEU A 439 -1.55 19.34 -18.62
C LEU A 439 -0.11 18.93 -18.93
N GLU A 440 0.40 19.44 -20.05
CA GLU A 440 1.77 19.24 -20.49
C GLU A 440 2.68 19.95 -19.48
N TRP A 441 3.35 19.18 -18.62
CA TRP A 441 4.16 19.68 -17.50
C TRP A 441 5.39 20.48 -17.96
N ASP A 442 5.63 20.52 -19.27
CA ASP A 442 6.59 21.35 -20.00
C ASP A 442 6.02 22.70 -20.49
N GLU A 443 4.80 23.07 -20.08
CA GLU A 443 4.26 24.38 -20.42
C GLU A 443 5.15 25.53 -19.90
N PRO A 444 5.44 26.57 -20.71
CA PRO A 444 6.41 27.61 -20.38
C PRO A 444 6.18 28.34 -19.05
N HIS A 445 4.94 28.37 -18.57
CA HIS A 445 4.57 29.05 -17.32
C HIS A 445 4.87 28.23 -16.05
N LEU A 446 5.19 26.94 -16.20
CA LEU A 446 5.57 26.03 -15.11
C LEU A 446 7.09 25.90 -14.95
N LEU A 447 7.86 26.42 -15.90
CA LEU A 447 9.32 26.42 -15.88
C LEU A 447 9.83 27.45 -14.85
N VAL A 448 10.81 27.02 -14.06
CA VAL A 448 11.54 27.90 -13.14
C VAL A 448 12.46 28.80 -13.96
N ASP A 449 12.43 30.10 -13.73
CA ASP A 449 13.27 31.10 -14.41
C ASP A 449 14.73 31.04 -13.92
N ARG A 450 15.39 29.91 -14.19
CA ARG A 450 16.81 29.67 -13.95
C ARG A 450 17.35 28.66 -14.96
N ASP A 451 18.61 28.83 -15.33
CA ASP A 451 19.26 27.93 -16.28
C ASP A 451 19.91 26.74 -15.55
N VAL A 452 19.62 25.53 -16.02
CA VAL A 452 20.27 24.30 -15.57
C VAL A 452 21.24 23.85 -16.66
N HIS A 453 22.54 24.00 -16.38
CA HIS A 453 23.64 23.65 -17.28
C HIS A 453 24.05 22.18 -17.08
N ILE A 454 23.48 21.29 -17.87
CA ILE A 454 23.80 19.87 -17.88
C ILE A 454 25.02 19.64 -18.77
N VAL A 455 26.03 18.93 -18.24
CA VAL A 455 27.23 18.55 -18.99
C VAL A 455 27.42 17.04 -18.88
N VAL A 456 27.32 16.33 -20.01
CA VAL A 456 27.43 14.87 -20.06
C VAL A 456 28.73 14.47 -20.75
N THR A 457 29.51 13.64 -20.08
CA THR A 457 30.81 13.14 -20.54
C THR A 457 30.86 11.62 -20.48
N ASP A 458 31.67 11.04 -21.35
CA ASP A 458 32.00 9.63 -21.31
C ASP A 458 32.82 9.32 -20.05
N ALA A 459 32.41 8.31 -19.30
CA ALA A 459 33.07 7.93 -18.06
C ALA A 459 34.48 7.37 -18.29
N HIS A 460 34.77 6.74 -19.43
CA HIS A 460 36.09 6.23 -19.79
C HIS A 460 36.99 7.32 -20.38
N SER A 461 36.58 7.91 -21.51
CA SER A 461 37.44 8.82 -22.27
C SER A 461 37.48 10.25 -21.72
N GLY A 462 36.45 10.63 -20.96
CA GLY A 462 36.24 12.02 -20.52
C GLY A 462 35.78 12.95 -21.65
N GLU A 463 35.55 12.43 -22.86
CA GLU A 463 35.04 13.22 -23.98
C GLU A 463 33.56 13.56 -23.79
N ALA A 464 33.12 14.63 -24.44
CA ALA A 464 31.73 15.06 -24.38
C ALA A 464 30.78 14.11 -25.12
N LEU A 465 29.62 13.79 -24.52
CA LEU A 465 28.61 12.93 -25.13
C LEU A 465 27.44 13.73 -25.69
N SER A 466 27.35 13.78 -27.01
CA SER A 466 26.23 14.40 -27.73
C SER A 466 25.02 13.47 -27.91
N GLY A 467 23.83 14.03 -28.12
CA GLY A 467 22.60 13.27 -28.38
C GLY A 467 22.12 12.43 -27.18
N VAL A 468 22.49 12.81 -25.95
CA VAL A 468 21.94 12.20 -24.73
C VAL A 468 20.59 12.85 -24.46
N VAL A 469 19.53 12.06 -24.46
CA VAL A 469 18.18 12.52 -24.14
C VAL A 469 18.11 12.71 -22.63
N VAL A 470 17.76 13.92 -22.20
CA VAL A 470 17.57 14.26 -20.79
C VAL A 470 16.08 14.38 -20.50
N ARG A 471 15.62 13.65 -19.49
CA ARG A 471 14.26 13.75 -18.95
C ARG A 471 14.30 14.25 -17.53
N TYR A 472 13.25 14.94 -17.11
CA TYR A 472 13.04 15.33 -15.73
C TYR A 472 11.76 14.70 -15.20
N GLN A 473 11.85 14.08 -14.02
CA GLN A 473 10.75 13.38 -13.36
C GLN A 473 10.50 13.99 -11.99
N CYS A 474 9.23 14.25 -11.65
CA CYS A 474 8.79 14.65 -10.31
C CYS A 474 7.55 13.83 -9.94
N GLY A 475 7.71 12.86 -9.02
CA GLY A 475 6.66 11.89 -8.74
C GLY A 475 6.28 11.08 -9.98
N GLY A 476 5.00 11.11 -10.36
CA GLY A 476 4.46 10.44 -11.55
C GLY A 476 4.59 11.23 -12.86
N LEU A 477 4.93 12.53 -12.79
CA LEU A 477 5.05 13.38 -13.98
C LEU A 477 6.45 13.23 -14.60
N ARG A 478 6.51 13.18 -15.94
CA ARG A 478 7.75 13.06 -16.71
C ARG A 478 7.72 14.02 -17.89
N SER A 479 8.81 14.76 -18.10
CA SER A 479 8.99 15.65 -19.24
C SER A 479 10.33 15.40 -19.92
N VAL A 480 10.36 15.52 -21.25
CA VAL A 480 11.61 15.53 -22.03
C VAL A 480 12.17 16.93 -22.00
N VAL A 481 13.34 17.10 -21.39
CA VAL A 481 14.01 18.39 -21.25
C VAL A 481 14.67 18.80 -22.57
N GLY A 482 15.30 17.84 -23.24
CA GLY A 482 16.02 18.06 -24.49
C GLY A 482 17.12 17.03 -24.71
N GLU A 483 18.01 17.32 -25.65
CA GLU A 483 19.16 16.48 -25.99
C GLU A 483 20.47 17.27 -25.86
N THR A 484 21.55 16.62 -25.44
CA THR A 484 22.86 17.26 -25.36
C THR A 484 23.41 17.63 -26.74
N SER A 485 24.03 18.80 -26.83
CA SER A 485 24.69 19.30 -28.04
C SER A 485 25.94 18.49 -28.40
N MET A 486 26.59 18.83 -29.52
CA MET A 486 27.87 18.22 -29.94
C MET A 486 28.99 18.34 -28.89
N ASN A 487 28.92 19.34 -28.01
CA ASN A 487 29.87 19.54 -26.90
C ASN A 487 29.42 18.83 -25.61
N GLY A 488 28.38 17.99 -25.65
CA GLY A 488 27.85 17.28 -24.49
C GLY A 488 27.09 18.16 -23.51
N GLU A 489 26.78 19.39 -23.91
CA GLU A 489 26.11 20.38 -23.05
C GLU A 489 24.64 20.53 -23.43
N LEU A 490 23.78 20.68 -22.42
CA LEU A 490 22.38 21.09 -22.55
C LEU A 490 22.12 22.19 -21.51
N VAL A 491 21.58 23.33 -21.97
CA VAL A 491 21.08 24.38 -21.08
C VAL A 491 19.58 24.42 -21.23
N ALA A 492 18.87 24.19 -20.13
CA ALA A 492 17.42 24.14 -20.14
C ALA A 492 16.84 24.71 -18.84
N GLN A 493 15.61 25.21 -18.94
CA GLN A 493 14.77 25.51 -17.80
C GLN A 493 13.91 24.28 -17.50
N LEU A 494 13.80 23.94 -16.23
CA LEU A 494 13.04 22.77 -15.77
C LEU A 494 11.79 23.23 -15.03
N PRO A 495 10.71 22.44 -15.02
CA PRO A 495 9.54 22.74 -14.19
C PRO A 495 9.87 22.64 -12.70
N SER A 496 9.10 23.35 -11.87
CA SER A 496 9.30 23.31 -10.42
C SER A 496 8.97 21.93 -9.84
N CYS A 497 9.88 21.39 -9.02
CA CYS A 497 9.71 20.18 -8.22
C CYS A 497 10.45 20.35 -6.88
N PRO A 498 9.72 20.68 -5.80
CA PRO A 498 10.31 20.93 -4.49
C PRO A 498 10.93 19.71 -3.81
N VAL A 499 10.38 18.52 -4.07
CA VAL A 499 10.79 17.27 -3.43
C VAL A 499 10.74 16.12 -4.43
N GLY A 500 11.78 15.29 -4.47
CA GLY A 500 11.78 14.06 -5.27
C GLY A 500 11.99 14.23 -6.78
N GLY A 501 12.53 15.38 -7.21
CA GLY A 501 12.91 15.58 -8.61
C GLY A 501 14.11 14.71 -9.00
N VAL A 502 14.08 14.14 -10.20
CA VAL A 502 15.14 13.27 -10.75
C VAL A 502 15.37 13.60 -12.21
N LEU A 503 16.62 13.84 -12.58
CA LEU A 503 17.06 13.88 -13.98
C LEU A 503 17.41 12.46 -14.44
N VAL A 504 16.93 12.06 -15.61
CA VAL A 504 17.20 10.77 -16.25
C VAL A 504 17.92 11.02 -17.57
N PHE A 505 19.04 10.36 -17.79
CA PHE A 505 19.92 10.51 -18.95
C PHE A 505 19.90 9.21 -19.74
N GLU A 506 19.38 9.26 -20.97
CA GLU A 506 19.18 8.10 -21.83
C GLU A 506 19.96 8.28 -23.14
N LYS A 507 20.75 7.27 -23.53
CA LYS A 507 21.42 7.25 -24.83
C LYS A 507 21.59 5.81 -25.31
N TYR A 508 21.17 5.53 -26.54
CA TYR A 508 21.33 4.21 -27.13
C TYR A 508 22.81 3.79 -27.12
N GLY A 509 23.07 2.58 -26.63
CA GLY A 509 24.41 2.05 -26.49
C GLY A 509 25.21 2.65 -25.32
N ALA A 510 24.58 3.37 -24.39
CA ALA A 510 25.22 3.82 -23.14
C ALA A 510 24.41 3.36 -21.92
N LEU A 511 25.04 3.39 -20.75
CA LEU A 511 24.37 3.15 -19.47
C LEU A 511 23.57 4.35 -19.04
N ASP A 512 22.26 4.16 -18.93
CA ASP A 512 21.34 5.17 -18.42
C ASP A 512 21.72 5.58 -16.99
N VAL A 513 21.68 6.88 -16.73
CA VAL A 513 22.02 7.45 -15.41
C VAL A 513 20.83 8.23 -14.88
N ARG A 514 20.63 8.22 -13.57
CA ARG A 514 19.65 9.02 -12.86
C ARG A 514 20.36 9.89 -11.83
N ARG A 515 19.89 11.13 -11.65
CA ARG A 515 20.44 12.06 -10.65
C ARG A 515 19.31 12.75 -9.91
N PRO A 516 19.23 12.63 -8.58
CA PRO A 516 18.35 13.48 -7.78
C PRO A 516 18.64 14.95 -8.07
N PHE A 517 17.59 15.70 -8.35
CA PHE A 517 17.69 17.11 -8.70
C PHE A 517 16.46 17.85 -8.22
N VAL A 518 16.64 18.75 -7.26
CA VAL A 518 15.56 19.62 -6.76
C VAL A 518 15.57 20.91 -7.59
N ASN A 519 14.40 21.27 -8.12
CA ASN A 519 14.23 22.45 -8.94
C ASN A 519 13.15 23.36 -8.38
N ILE A 520 13.52 24.45 -7.73
CA ILE A 520 12.59 25.42 -7.15
C ILE A 520 13.02 26.85 -7.47
N ASP A 521 12.05 27.76 -7.44
CA ASP A 521 12.27 29.18 -7.65
C ASP A 521 13.24 29.77 -6.61
N GLY A 522 14.03 30.77 -7.05
CA GLY A 522 14.94 31.51 -6.19
C GLY A 522 16.29 30.84 -5.92
N LEU A 523 16.51 29.62 -6.42
CA LEU A 523 17.85 29.02 -6.46
C LEU A 523 18.67 29.60 -7.62
N PRO A 524 19.99 29.75 -7.48
CA PRO A 524 20.85 30.20 -8.57
C PRO A 524 20.90 29.17 -9.70
N ASP A 525 21.37 29.63 -10.87
CA ASP A 525 21.78 28.76 -11.97
C ASP A 525 22.76 27.70 -11.45
N THR A 526 22.62 26.49 -11.98
CA THR A 526 23.40 25.34 -11.49
C THR A 526 23.94 24.52 -12.64
N SER A 527 25.08 23.88 -12.41
CA SER A 527 25.66 22.94 -13.37
C SER A 527 25.59 21.52 -12.83
N VAL A 528 25.13 20.60 -13.67
CA VAL A 528 24.97 19.18 -13.34
C VAL A 528 25.92 18.37 -14.22
N PRO A 529 27.15 18.09 -13.75
CA PRO A 529 28.07 17.23 -14.47
C PRO A 529 27.65 15.76 -14.30
N VAL A 530 27.56 15.04 -15.43
CA VAL A 530 27.17 13.63 -15.49
C VAL A 530 28.22 12.86 -16.29
N ARG A 531 28.58 11.68 -15.77
CA ARG A 531 29.44 10.73 -16.46
C ARG A 531 28.60 9.50 -16.80
N MET A 532 28.61 9.09 -18.07
CA MET A 532 27.90 7.89 -18.55
C MET A 532 28.91 6.93 -19.17
N TRP A 533 28.77 5.63 -18.91
CA TRP A 533 29.55 4.61 -19.59
C TRP A 533 28.96 4.32 -20.96
N VAL A 534 29.75 4.45 -22.01
CA VAL A 534 29.34 4.04 -23.37
C VAL A 534 29.72 2.57 -23.56
N GLY A 535 28.76 1.78 -24.02
CA GLY A 535 28.93 0.36 -24.30
C GLY A 535 29.88 0.13 -25.46
N VAL A 536 30.82 -0.80 -25.26
CA VAL A 536 31.77 -1.23 -26.28
C VAL A 536 31.36 -2.62 -26.76
N PRO A 537 31.35 -2.89 -28.08
CA PRO A 537 31.08 -4.21 -28.62
C PRO A 537 32.22 -5.18 -28.27
N HIS A 538 31.89 -6.32 -27.67
CA HIS A 538 32.78 -7.45 -27.50
C HIS A 538 32.25 -8.66 -28.25
N ASN A 539 33.15 -9.41 -28.87
CA ASN A 539 32.83 -10.72 -29.41
C ASN A 539 32.61 -11.69 -28.26
N VAL A 540 31.42 -12.28 -28.21
CA VAL A 540 31.12 -13.39 -27.31
C VAL A 540 31.40 -14.70 -28.02
N THR A 541 32.16 -15.56 -27.37
CA THR A 541 32.39 -16.92 -27.86
C THR A 541 31.98 -17.91 -26.78
N VAL A 542 31.32 -18.98 -27.21
CA VAL A 542 30.84 -20.02 -26.29
C VAL A 542 31.63 -21.30 -26.51
N LYS A 543 32.10 -21.90 -25.42
CA LYS A 543 32.72 -23.22 -25.38
C LYS A 543 31.95 -24.11 -24.42
N LYS A 544 32.05 -25.42 -24.59
CA LYS A 544 31.49 -26.38 -23.63
C LYS A 544 32.58 -27.07 -22.84
N LEU A 545 32.38 -27.23 -21.53
CA LEU A 545 33.22 -28.05 -20.67
C LEU A 545 32.53 -29.41 -20.50
N VAL A 546 33.13 -30.46 -21.08
CA VAL A 546 32.58 -31.81 -21.02
C VAL A 546 33.08 -32.50 -19.75
N VAL A 547 32.14 -32.90 -18.88
CA VAL A 547 32.45 -33.64 -17.66
C VAL A 547 32.17 -35.12 -17.92
N ASN A 548 33.22 -35.92 -18.07
CA ASN A 548 33.09 -37.35 -18.32
C ASN A 548 32.80 -38.10 -17.00
N GLY A 549 31.71 -38.85 -16.96
CA GLY A 549 31.44 -39.75 -15.83
C GLY A 549 32.53 -40.82 -15.72
N GLY A 550 33.21 -40.92 -14.57
CA GLY A 550 34.25 -41.93 -14.33
C GLY A 550 35.58 -41.42 -13.75
N GLY A 551 35.68 -40.14 -13.40
CA GLY A 551 36.89 -39.55 -12.81
C GLY A 551 37.98 -39.19 -13.83
N GLU A 552 37.62 -39.02 -15.10
CA GLU A 552 38.48 -38.37 -16.08
C GLU A 552 38.45 -36.85 -15.87
N ASP A 553 39.58 -36.18 -16.10
CA ASP A 553 39.66 -34.73 -16.03
C ASP A 553 38.73 -34.10 -17.10
N PRO A 554 37.99 -33.03 -16.76
CA PRO A 554 37.08 -32.40 -17.70
C PRO A 554 37.83 -31.75 -18.86
N GLU A 555 37.20 -31.73 -20.03
CA GLU A 555 37.81 -31.27 -21.28
C GLU A 555 37.04 -30.08 -21.86
N LEU A 556 37.75 -28.98 -22.14
CA LEU A 556 37.18 -27.81 -22.80
C LEU A 556 37.14 -28.02 -24.32
N ARG A 557 35.95 -28.03 -24.91
CA ARG A 557 35.73 -28.23 -26.35
C ARG A 557 34.97 -27.06 -26.97
N ALA A 558 35.14 -26.88 -28.28
CA ALA A 558 34.22 -26.05 -29.06
C ALA A 558 32.83 -26.70 -29.07
N LEU A 559 31.80 -25.92 -29.36
CA LEU A 559 30.48 -26.47 -29.64
C LEU A 559 30.58 -27.41 -30.86
N GLU A 560 29.94 -28.56 -30.77
CA GLU A 560 29.83 -29.56 -31.84
C GLU A 560 28.59 -29.27 -32.71
N GLU A 561 28.49 -29.90 -33.89
CA GLU A 561 27.38 -29.70 -34.86
C GLU A 561 25.99 -29.74 -34.24
N LYS A 562 25.82 -30.56 -33.20
CA LYS A 562 24.55 -30.80 -32.52
C LYS A 562 24.36 -29.95 -31.26
N ASP A 563 25.29 -29.08 -30.92
CA ASP A 563 25.14 -28.22 -29.74
C ASP A 563 24.50 -26.90 -30.13
N VAL A 564 23.52 -26.48 -29.34
CA VAL A 564 22.89 -25.16 -29.42
C VAL A 564 22.95 -24.53 -28.03
N VAL A 565 23.61 -23.39 -27.88
CA VAL A 565 23.61 -22.63 -26.62
C VAL A 565 22.74 -21.41 -26.73
N PHE A 566 21.76 -21.29 -25.84
CA PHE A 566 21.02 -20.05 -25.60
C PHE A 566 21.70 -19.27 -24.49
N LEU A 567 22.19 -18.07 -24.78
CA LEU A 567 22.92 -17.24 -23.84
C LEU A 567 22.17 -15.93 -23.60
N GLN A 568 21.97 -15.60 -22.32
CA GLN A 568 21.42 -14.33 -21.87
C GLN A 568 22.41 -13.69 -20.91
N ILE A 569 22.76 -12.43 -21.17
CA ILE A 569 23.63 -11.64 -20.30
C ILE A 569 22.81 -10.44 -19.81
N ARG A 570 22.85 -10.18 -18.50
CA ARG A 570 22.12 -9.05 -17.90
C ARG A 570 22.99 -8.33 -16.90
N ARG A 571 23.12 -7.01 -17.03
CA ARG A 571 23.81 -6.20 -16.02
C ARG A 571 22.96 -6.09 -14.76
N VAL A 572 23.58 -6.19 -13.59
CA VAL A 572 23.00 -5.90 -12.28
C VAL A 572 23.24 -4.42 -11.99
N PRO A 573 22.19 -3.63 -11.67
CA PRO A 573 22.37 -2.24 -11.24
C PRO A 573 23.17 -2.18 -9.93
N GLU A 574 24.22 -1.36 -9.88
CA GLU A 574 25.05 -1.14 -8.69
C GLU A 574 24.45 -0.08 -7.76
N SER A 575 23.51 0.73 -8.27
CA SER A 575 22.75 1.68 -7.47
C SER A 575 21.35 1.90 -8.03
N GLU A 576 20.43 2.41 -7.20
CA GLU A 576 19.09 2.85 -7.63
C GLU A 576 19.11 4.01 -8.64
N PHE A 577 20.28 4.66 -8.78
CA PHE A 577 20.51 5.74 -9.71
C PHE A 577 21.05 5.27 -11.06
N GLU A 578 21.28 3.97 -11.24
CA GLU A 578 21.56 3.40 -12.55
C GLU A 578 20.23 3.03 -13.23
N GLY A 579 20.07 3.45 -14.49
CA GLY A 579 18.94 3.06 -15.31
C GLY A 579 19.14 1.67 -15.92
N ALA A 580 18.24 1.30 -16.83
CA ALA A 580 18.40 0.04 -17.55
C ALA A 580 19.54 0.20 -18.56
N PHE A 581 20.52 -0.70 -18.53
CA PHE A 581 21.36 -0.93 -19.70
C PHE A 581 20.53 -1.77 -20.68
N PRO A 582 20.50 -1.46 -22.00
CA PRO A 582 19.80 -2.29 -22.97
C PRO A 582 20.20 -3.75 -22.75
N LEU A 583 19.21 -4.64 -22.60
CA LEU A 583 19.44 -6.06 -22.34
C LEU A 583 20.50 -6.57 -23.31
N VAL A 584 21.53 -7.23 -22.77
CA VAL A 584 22.63 -7.77 -23.55
C VAL A 584 22.15 -9.08 -24.20
N GLY A 585 21.25 -8.93 -25.17
CA GLY A 585 20.74 -9.92 -26.12
C GLY A 585 20.23 -11.26 -25.58
N THR A 586 19.64 -12.04 -26.48
CA THR A 586 19.54 -13.49 -26.35
C THR A 586 20.24 -14.05 -27.56
N PHE A 587 21.31 -14.79 -27.36
CA PHE A 587 22.17 -15.30 -28.42
C PHE A 587 22.00 -16.79 -28.57
N SER A 588 22.11 -17.28 -29.81
CA SER A 588 22.13 -18.71 -30.12
C SER A 588 23.44 -19.08 -30.80
N PHE A 589 24.25 -19.92 -30.17
CA PHE A 589 25.52 -20.42 -30.73
C PHE A 589 25.39 -21.89 -31.13
N ALA A 590 25.93 -22.28 -32.29
CA ALA A 590 25.92 -23.67 -32.78
C ALA A 590 27.28 -24.09 -33.36
N GLY A 591 27.61 -25.39 -33.31
CA GLY A 591 28.98 -25.89 -33.54
C GLY A 591 29.45 -26.20 -34.97
N ASP A 592 28.59 -26.47 -35.97
CA ASP A 592 28.98 -26.56 -37.40
C ASP A 592 27.87 -26.08 -38.38
N GLU A 593 28.14 -26.04 -39.71
CA GLU A 593 27.28 -25.49 -40.80
C GLU A 593 25.95 -26.27 -41.03
N GLY A 594 25.27 -26.66 -39.96
CA GLY A 594 23.95 -27.29 -40.02
C GLY A 594 22.83 -26.27 -39.95
N GLU A 595 21.82 -26.39 -40.82
CA GLU A 595 20.52 -25.78 -40.57
C GLU A 595 19.85 -26.54 -39.43
N VAL A 596 19.65 -25.88 -38.27
CA VAL A 596 18.78 -26.44 -37.22
C VAL A 596 17.35 -26.27 -37.71
N VAL A 597 16.86 -27.31 -38.39
CA VAL A 597 15.45 -27.43 -38.78
C VAL A 597 14.69 -27.92 -37.55
N LEU A 598 14.10 -26.98 -36.81
CA LEU A 598 13.03 -27.31 -35.87
C LEU A 598 11.77 -27.51 -36.70
N GLU A 599 11.35 -28.76 -36.88
CA GLU A 599 10.05 -29.07 -37.48
C GLU A 599 8.97 -28.59 -36.51
N ALA A 600 8.17 -27.60 -36.94
CA ALA A 600 6.99 -27.19 -36.20
C ALA A 600 6.04 -28.38 -36.07
N VAL A 601 5.41 -28.54 -34.90
CA VAL A 601 4.40 -29.57 -34.65
C VAL A 601 3.29 -29.45 -35.71
N THR A 602 3.02 -30.50 -36.46
CA THR A 602 1.97 -30.44 -37.50
C THR A 602 0.59 -30.68 -36.91
N ARG A 603 -0.46 -30.22 -37.61
CA ARG A 603 -1.84 -30.55 -37.28
C ARG A 603 -2.05 -32.07 -37.21
N GLU A 604 -1.44 -32.83 -38.12
CA GLU A 604 -1.52 -34.29 -38.10
C GLU A 604 -0.88 -34.89 -36.84
N GLN A 605 0.23 -34.35 -36.35
CA GLN A 605 0.88 -34.84 -35.11
C GLN A 605 0.04 -34.55 -33.86
N VAL A 606 -0.58 -33.36 -33.78
CA VAL A 606 -1.50 -33.02 -32.68
C VAL A 606 -2.72 -33.94 -32.69
N ASP A 607 -3.25 -34.26 -33.87
CA ASP A 607 -4.37 -35.18 -34.03
C ASP A 607 -3.99 -36.62 -33.68
N GLU A 608 -2.80 -37.08 -34.09
CA GLU A 608 -2.25 -38.39 -33.74
C GLU A 608 -2.08 -38.55 -32.22
N TRP A 609 -1.52 -37.56 -31.53
CA TRP A 609 -1.39 -37.58 -30.08
C TRP A 609 -2.74 -37.63 -29.36
N PHE A 610 -3.77 -36.99 -29.90
CA PHE A 610 -5.12 -37.07 -29.35
C PHE A 610 -5.75 -38.44 -29.57
N ASP A 611 -5.61 -39.00 -30.78
CA ASP A 611 -6.15 -40.32 -31.12
C ASP A 611 -5.47 -41.46 -30.32
N GLU A 612 -4.18 -41.29 -30.00
CA GLU A 612 -3.44 -42.18 -29.11
C GLU A 612 -3.76 -41.97 -27.62
N GLY A 613 -4.56 -40.96 -27.28
CA GLY A 613 -4.92 -40.60 -25.91
C GLY A 613 -3.77 -39.99 -25.10
N LYS A 614 -2.70 -39.51 -25.78
CA LYS A 614 -1.55 -38.84 -25.15
C LYS A 614 -1.88 -37.42 -24.69
N ILE A 615 -2.84 -36.77 -25.33
CA ILE A 615 -3.34 -35.43 -24.96
C ILE A 615 -4.87 -35.41 -24.85
N SER A 616 -5.40 -34.53 -24.00
CA SER A 616 -6.85 -34.34 -23.83
C SER A 616 -7.47 -33.58 -25.00
N GLY A 617 -8.81 -33.61 -25.11
CA GLY A 617 -9.52 -32.85 -26.14
C GLY A 617 -9.35 -31.34 -26.01
N GLU A 618 -9.17 -30.84 -24.79
CA GLU A 618 -8.92 -29.43 -24.50
C GLU A 618 -7.50 -29.03 -24.95
N GLN A 619 -6.49 -29.84 -24.61
CA GLN A 619 -5.10 -29.65 -25.07
C GLN A 619 -4.98 -29.70 -26.60
N ARG A 620 -5.70 -30.61 -27.24
CA ARG A 620 -5.77 -30.69 -28.71
C ARG A 620 -6.35 -29.39 -29.28
N SER A 621 -7.46 -28.89 -28.75
CA SER A 621 -8.09 -27.65 -29.23
C SER A 621 -7.17 -26.42 -29.07
N GLU A 622 -6.45 -26.31 -27.96
CA GLU A 622 -5.48 -25.22 -27.74
C GLU A 622 -4.27 -25.29 -28.68
N LEU A 623 -3.72 -26.50 -28.89
CA LEU A 623 -2.60 -26.72 -29.82
C LEU A 623 -3.01 -26.42 -31.26
N LEU A 624 -4.20 -26.86 -31.67
CA LEU A 624 -4.74 -26.57 -33.01
C LEU A 624 -5.03 -25.08 -33.21
N ALA A 625 -5.57 -24.39 -32.20
CA ALA A 625 -5.79 -22.94 -32.27
C ALA A 625 -4.47 -22.17 -32.37
N SER A 626 -3.43 -22.62 -31.66
CA SER A 626 -2.08 -22.05 -31.76
C SER A 626 -1.48 -22.27 -33.16
N LEU A 627 -1.68 -23.45 -33.76
CA LEU A 627 -1.25 -23.74 -35.13
C LEU A 627 -2.00 -22.94 -36.19
N GLU A 628 -3.32 -22.76 -36.02
CA GLU A 628 -4.14 -21.92 -36.91
C GLU A 628 -3.74 -20.44 -36.81
N SER A 629 -3.37 -19.95 -35.61
CA SER A 629 -2.84 -18.59 -35.45
C SER A 629 -1.46 -18.37 -36.08
N ALA A 630 -0.72 -19.46 -36.32
CA ALA A 630 0.60 -19.46 -36.94
C ALA A 630 0.57 -19.73 -38.46
N GLU A 631 -0.61 -19.89 -39.08
CA GLU A 631 -0.74 -20.08 -40.54
C GLU A 631 -0.19 -18.87 -41.31
N GLY A 632 1.06 -18.99 -41.75
CA GLY A 632 1.81 -17.93 -42.44
C GLY A 632 3.28 -17.84 -41.99
N ALA A 633 3.62 -18.38 -40.81
CA ALA A 633 5.00 -18.54 -40.37
C ALA A 633 5.65 -19.72 -41.12
N PRO A 634 6.92 -19.61 -41.55
CA PRO A 634 7.61 -20.74 -42.18
C PRO A 634 7.67 -21.90 -41.18
N SER A 635 7.27 -23.11 -41.60
CA SER A 635 7.33 -24.37 -40.84
C SER A 635 8.75 -24.81 -40.45
N THR A 636 9.73 -24.03 -40.88
CA THR A 636 11.16 -24.21 -40.71
C THR A 636 11.74 -22.85 -40.40
N VAL A 637 12.21 -22.64 -39.17
CA VAL A 637 12.97 -21.42 -38.84
C VAL A 637 14.45 -21.70 -39.04
N THR A 638 15.02 -21.13 -40.10
CA THR A 638 16.46 -21.20 -40.34
C THR A 638 17.16 -20.15 -39.48
N PHE A 639 17.85 -20.58 -38.43
CA PHE A 639 18.73 -19.70 -37.68
C PHE A 639 19.94 -19.35 -38.55
N LYS A 640 20.13 -18.05 -38.83
CA LYS A 640 21.43 -17.60 -39.33
C LYS A 640 22.43 -17.71 -38.19
N ARG A 641 23.32 -18.68 -38.31
CA ARG A 641 24.46 -18.87 -37.40
C ARG A 641 25.26 -17.57 -37.32
N SER A 642 25.40 -17.01 -36.13
CA SER A 642 26.44 -16.05 -35.82
C SER A 642 27.44 -16.75 -34.91
N THR A 643 28.67 -16.91 -35.40
CA THR A 643 29.78 -17.40 -34.55
C THR A 643 30.42 -16.25 -33.77
N ASP A 644 30.07 -15.01 -34.14
CA ASP A 644 30.57 -13.77 -33.56
C ASP A 644 29.36 -12.86 -33.30
N GLU A 645 28.76 -13.01 -32.13
CA GLU A 645 27.75 -12.04 -31.65
C GLU A 645 28.47 -10.94 -30.89
N GLU A 646 28.20 -9.69 -31.27
CA GLU A 646 28.71 -8.52 -30.57
C GLU A 646 27.75 -8.14 -29.44
N VAL A 647 28.29 -8.11 -28.21
CA VAL A 647 27.58 -7.58 -27.04
C VAL A 647 28.13 -6.22 -26.66
N LEU A 648 27.25 -5.25 -26.42
CA LEU A 648 27.69 -4.00 -25.80
C LEU A 648 27.90 -4.25 -24.30
N LEU A 649 29.11 -4.00 -23.80
CA LEU A 649 29.45 -4.11 -22.39
C LEU A 649 29.88 -2.75 -21.83
N VAL A 650 29.60 -2.51 -20.56
CA VAL A 650 30.06 -1.39 -19.74
C VAL A 650 30.63 -1.95 -18.44
N PRO A 651 31.49 -1.23 -17.71
CA PRO A 651 31.97 -1.71 -16.42
C PRO A 651 30.81 -1.99 -15.44
N GLY A 652 30.95 -3.06 -14.67
CA GLY A 652 30.04 -3.41 -13.58
C GLY A 652 29.75 -4.90 -13.47
N THR A 653 28.73 -5.23 -12.69
CA THR A 653 28.36 -6.62 -12.38
C THR A 653 27.29 -7.14 -13.33
N TYR A 654 27.44 -8.38 -13.78
CA TYR A 654 26.58 -9.06 -14.75
C TYR A 654 26.17 -10.43 -14.23
N VAL A 655 24.97 -10.85 -14.63
CA VAL A 655 24.44 -12.20 -14.48
C VAL A 655 24.37 -12.83 -15.87
N VAL A 656 24.86 -14.07 -15.99
CA VAL A 656 24.76 -14.89 -17.19
C VAL A 656 23.87 -16.08 -16.93
N ASP A 657 22.95 -16.30 -17.85
CA ASP A 657 22.20 -17.53 -17.98
C ASP A 657 22.52 -18.16 -19.35
N ALA A 658 23.00 -19.39 -19.36
CA ALA A 658 23.25 -20.16 -20.55
C ALA A 658 22.52 -21.51 -20.48
N GLN A 659 21.93 -21.96 -21.57
CA GLN A 659 21.36 -23.30 -21.68
C GLN A 659 21.94 -23.99 -22.88
N LEU A 660 22.56 -25.15 -22.67
CA LEU A 660 23.08 -26.00 -23.71
C LEU A 660 22.04 -27.06 -24.04
N LEU A 661 21.62 -27.07 -25.29
CA LEU A 661 20.71 -28.04 -25.87
C LEU A 661 21.50 -28.88 -26.89
N TRP A 662 21.44 -30.19 -26.76
CA TRP A 662 21.90 -31.10 -27.78
C TRP A 662 20.75 -31.42 -28.74
N THR A 663 20.94 -31.21 -30.04
CA THR A 663 19.95 -31.43 -31.11
C THR A 663 20.34 -32.63 -31.94
N GLY A 664 19.66 -33.76 -31.74
CA GLY A 664 19.85 -34.97 -32.51
C GLY A 664 18.93 -36.08 -32.03
N ASN A 665 18.88 -37.18 -32.78
CA ASN A 665 18.04 -38.33 -32.40
C ASN A 665 18.69 -39.09 -31.23
N ILE A 666 17.97 -39.16 -30.12
CA ILE A 666 18.31 -39.91 -28.92
C ILE A 666 17.32 -41.05 -28.84
N THR A 667 17.82 -42.27 -28.74
CA THR A 667 17.00 -43.45 -28.51
C THR A 667 17.41 -44.05 -27.18
N ILE A 668 16.51 -43.99 -26.20
CA ILE A 668 16.64 -44.71 -24.92
C ILE A 668 15.92 -46.04 -25.11
N PRO A 669 16.64 -47.18 -25.19
CA PRO A 669 16.03 -48.46 -25.51
C PRO A 669 15.10 -48.95 -24.39
N GLU A 670 14.15 -49.84 -24.75
CA GLU A 670 13.29 -50.53 -23.78
C GLU A 670 14.12 -51.21 -22.67
N GLU A 671 13.75 -51.00 -21.40
CA GLU A 671 14.42 -51.61 -20.25
C GLU A 671 13.42 -52.34 -19.34
N LYS A 672 13.74 -53.59 -18.96
CA LYS A 672 12.92 -54.38 -18.02
C LYS A 672 13.51 -54.31 -16.62
N ARG A 673 12.72 -53.85 -15.65
CA ARG A 673 13.11 -53.70 -14.24
C ARG A 673 12.23 -54.48 -13.30
N GLU A 674 12.82 -55.02 -12.25
CA GLU A 674 12.09 -55.65 -11.15
C GLU A 674 11.85 -54.62 -10.05
N VAL A 675 10.60 -54.19 -9.88
CA VAL A 675 10.19 -53.20 -8.88
C VAL A 675 9.47 -53.89 -7.74
N GLY A 676 9.89 -53.61 -6.50
CA GLY A 676 9.26 -54.15 -5.29
C GLY A 676 10.25 -54.77 -4.30
N SER A 677 9.90 -54.74 -3.02
CA SER A 677 10.68 -55.33 -1.93
C SER A 677 10.29 -56.79 -1.69
N PHE A 678 11.27 -57.60 -1.30
CA PHE A 678 11.05 -59.02 -1.03
C PHE A 678 9.91 -59.21 0.00
N PRO A 679 8.92 -60.10 -0.24
CA PRO A 679 8.89 -61.16 -1.25
C PRO A 679 8.17 -60.81 -2.57
N VAL A 680 7.66 -59.58 -2.76
CA VAL A 680 6.86 -59.22 -3.95
C VAL A 680 7.71 -58.38 -4.90
N LYS A 681 8.32 -59.02 -5.89
CA LYS A 681 8.92 -58.34 -7.05
C LYS A 681 7.95 -58.42 -8.23
N LYS A 682 7.74 -57.30 -8.92
CA LYS A 682 7.00 -57.22 -10.17
C LYS A 682 7.93 -56.70 -11.26
N SER A 683 8.00 -57.40 -12.39
CA SER A 683 8.65 -56.88 -13.59
C SER A 683 7.80 -55.76 -14.19
N VAL A 684 8.41 -54.60 -14.38
CA VAL A 684 7.88 -53.46 -15.12
C VAL A 684 8.78 -53.25 -16.34
N THR A 685 8.17 -53.13 -17.52
CA THR A 685 8.89 -52.78 -18.75
C THR A 685 8.77 -51.28 -18.97
N LEU A 686 9.90 -50.58 -19.01
CA LEU A 686 9.98 -49.18 -19.40
C LEU A 686 10.08 -49.12 -20.93
N PRO A 687 9.21 -48.36 -21.62
CA PRO A 687 9.17 -48.34 -23.09
C PRO A 687 10.42 -47.69 -23.68
N GLU A 688 10.63 -47.88 -24.98
CA GLU A 688 11.62 -47.11 -25.74
C GLU A 688 11.18 -45.63 -25.85
N ILE A 689 12.13 -44.70 -25.72
CA ILE A 689 11.89 -43.26 -25.88
C ILE A 689 12.78 -42.74 -27.02
N GLU A 690 12.16 -42.04 -27.97
CA GLU A 690 12.86 -41.27 -29.00
C GLU A 690 12.72 -39.77 -28.72
N LEU A 691 13.84 -39.06 -28.61
CA LEU A 691 13.88 -37.60 -28.44
C LEU A 691 14.67 -36.98 -29.58
N SER A 692 14.24 -35.81 -30.08
CA SER A 692 14.96 -35.04 -31.10
C SER A 692 15.94 -34.01 -30.50
N SER A 693 15.87 -33.78 -29.19
CA SER A 693 16.79 -32.92 -28.46
C SER A 693 16.85 -33.26 -26.97
N TRP A 694 17.90 -32.80 -26.29
CA TRP A 694 18.10 -32.98 -24.85
C TRP A 694 18.79 -31.77 -24.23
N PRO A 695 18.30 -31.23 -23.10
CA PRO A 695 19.03 -30.24 -22.34
C PRO A 695 20.28 -30.89 -21.77
N SER A 696 21.41 -30.68 -22.45
CA SER A 696 22.67 -31.33 -22.14
C SER A 696 23.53 -30.49 -21.22
N GLY A 697 23.07 -29.33 -20.75
CA GLY A 697 23.79 -28.56 -19.74
C GLY A 697 23.36 -27.10 -19.66
N GLY A 698 24.11 -26.30 -18.93
CA GLY A 698 23.80 -24.88 -18.73
C GLY A 698 24.69 -24.18 -17.72
N LEU A 699 24.40 -22.90 -17.54
CA LEU A 699 24.92 -22.00 -16.53
C LEU A 699 23.73 -21.18 -16.05
N VAL A 700 23.36 -21.23 -14.78
CA VAL A 700 22.21 -20.49 -14.26
C VAL A 700 22.69 -19.49 -13.20
N ASN A 701 22.25 -18.24 -13.32
CA ASN A 701 22.51 -17.14 -12.39
C ASN A 701 24.01 -16.89 -12.07
N PHE A 702 24.91 -17.14 -13.02
CA PHE A 702 26.33 -16.93 -12.77
C PHE A 702 26.65 -15.43 -12.77
N THR A 703 27.19 -14.94 -11.65
CA THR A 703 27.49 -13.52 -11.46
C THR A 703 28.97 -13.24 -11.63
N PHE A 704 29.32 -12.27 -12.46
CA PHE A 704 30.70 -11.84 -12.68
C PHE A 704 30.78 -10.32 -12.80
N SER A 705 31.95 -9.74 -12.54
CA SER A 705 32.16 -8.30 -12.63
C SER A 705 33.21 -7.98 -13.68
N LEU A 706 32.91 -7.02 -14.55
CA LEU A 706 33.83 -6.51 -15.56
C LEU A 706 34.37 -5.15 -15.13
N ASP A 707 35.70 -5.03 -15.11
CA ASP A 707 36.35 -3.75 -14.86
C ASP A 707 36.54 -2.94 -16.15
N GLU A 708 36.94 -1.68 -16.00
CA GLU A 708 37.19 -0.75 -17.10
C GLU A 708 38.28 -1.26 -18.06
N SER A 709 39.29 -1.99 -17.56
CA SER A 709 40.38 -2.48 -18.37
C SER A 709 39.97 -3.62 -19.30
N PHE A 710 39.02 -4.46 -18.85
CA PHE A 710 38.42 -5.51 -19.68
C PHE A 710 37.51 -4.90 -20.74
N VAL A 711 36.57 -4.04 -20.33
CA VAL A 711 35.54 -3.50 -21.24
C VAL A 711 36.12 -2.59 -22.32
N TYR A 712 37.14 -1.80 -22.01
CA TYR A 712 37.77 -0.92 -23.00
C TYR A 712 39.05 -1.53 -23.59
N GLY A 713 39.30 -2.82 -23.33
CA GLY A 713 40.35 -3.62 -23.95
C GLY A 713 39.83 -4.52 -25.07
N ASP A 714 40.75 -5.13 -25.82
CA ASP A 714 40.42 -6.02 -26.95
C ASP A 714 40.15 -7.48 -26.51
N ALA A 715 39.89 -7.72 -25.22
CA ALA A 715 39.71 -9.06 -24.71
C ALA A 715 38.33 -9.62 -25.11
N PRO A 716 38.25 -10.83 -25.72
CA PRO A 716 36.97 -11.47 -26.01
C PRO A 716 36.29 -11.98 -24.74
N LEU A 717 34.96 -12.01 -24.74
CA LEU A 717 34.18 -12.64 -23.67
C LEU A 717 34.01 -14.13 -23.98
N HIS A 718 34.67 -14.99 -23.21
CA HIS A 718 34.51 -16.43 -23.31
C HIS A 718 33.48 -16.92 -22.29
N VAL A 719 32.36 -17.47 -22.77
CA VAL A 719 31.39 -18.15 -21.91
C VAL A 719 31.61 -19.66 -22.01
N ILE A 720 31.84 -20.30 -20.86
CA ILE A 720 32.04 -21.73 -20.77
C ILE A 720 30.78 -22.33 -20.16
N VAL A 721 30.10 -23.21 -20.90
CA VAL A 721 28.89 -23.89 -20.46
C VAL A 721 29.21 -25.33 -20.11
N VAL A 722 28.79 -25.79 -18.94
CA VAL A 722 29.01 -27.17 -18.52
C VAL A 722 28.11 -28.09 -19.32
N SER A 723 28.66 -29.17 -19.88
CA SER A 723 27.93 -30.16 -20.65
C SER A 723 27.97 -31.52 -19.94
N SER A 724 26.78 -32.04 -19.71
CA SER A 724 26.48 -33.41 -19.34
C SER A 724 26.32 -34.31 -20.58
N PRO A 725 26.72 -35.60 -20.47
CA PRO A 725 26.46 -36.58 -21.52
C PRO A 725 24.97 -36.82 -21.69
N VAL A 726 24.56 -37.04 -22.95
CA VAL A 726 23.18 -37.40 -23.31
C VAL A 726 22.86 -38.80 -22.77
N PRO A 727 21.70 -39.01 -22.11
CA PRO A 727 21.36 -40.31 -21.53
C PRO A 727 21.19 -41.37 -22.63
N ALA A 728 21.94 -42.46 -22.51
CA ALA A 728 21.86 -43.61 -23.41
C ALA A 728 21.08 -44.80 -22.82
N SER A 729 20.59 -44.68 -21.58
CA SER A 729 19.81 -45.72 -20.88
C SER A 729 18.84 -45.10 -19.87
N TRP A 730 17.82 -45.87 -19.44
CA TRP A 730 16.88 -45.44 -18.40
C TRP A 730 17.57 -45.21 -17.05
N SER A 731 18.67 -45.91 -16.76
CA SER A 731 19.43 -45.67 -15.52
C SER A 731 20.13 -44.31 -15.54
N ALA A 732 20.72 -43.94 -16.67
CA ALA A 732 21.34 -42.62 -16.85
C ALA A 732 20.30 -41.49 -16.84
N PHE A 733 19.11 -41.76 -17.38
CA PHE A 733 17.98 -40.83 -17.38
C PHE A 733 17.40 -40.60 -15.97
N GLU A 734 17.18 -41.66 -15.20
CA GLU A 734 16.52 -41.58 -13.89
C GLU A 734 17.43 -41.17 -12.74
N ASN A 735 18.69 -41.60 -12.74
CA ASN A 735 19.59 -41.34 -11.60
C ASN A 735 19.92 -39.86 -11.44
N GLY A 736 19.54 -39.01 -12.41
CA GLY A 736 19.86 -37.58 -12.36
C GLY A 736 21.34 -37.36 -12.09
N GLU A 737 22.22 -38.26 -12.59
CA GLU A 737 23.69 -38.25 -12.39
C GLU A 737 24.35 -36.95 -12.92
N PHE A 738 23.53 -36.01 -13.37
CA PHE A 738 23.86 -34.75 -14.00
C PHE A 738 22.91 -33.63 -13.52
N SER A 739 22.60 -33.57 -12.21
CA SER A 739 22.01 -32.33 -11.64
C SER A 739 22.95 -31.18 -12.01
N VAL A 740 22.41 -30.22 -12.76
CA VAL A 740 23.14 -29.04 -13.22
C VAL A 740 23.68 -28.28 -12.00
N GLU A 741 22.94 -28.27 -10.89
CA GLU A 741 23.37 -27.63 -9.65
C GLU A 741 24.58 -28.34 -9.03
N ALA A 742 24.59 -29.68 -8.98
CA ALA A 742 25.72 -30.44 -8.43
C ALA A 742 27.01 -30.28 -9.26
N LEU A 743 26.87 -30.14 -10.58
CA LEU A 743 28.00 -29.89 -11.48
C LEU A 743 28.53 -28.45 -11.38
N GLN A 744 27.71 -27.47 -10.99
CA GLN A 744 28.14 -26.07 -10.87
C GLN A 744 29.12 -25.85 -9.72
N GLU A 745 28.91 -26.48 -8.55
CA GLU A 745 29.83 -26.35 -7.39
C GLU A 745 31.23 -26.92 -7.70
N ASP A 746 31.30 -28.08 -8.35
CA ASP A 746 32.57 -28.72 -8.71
C ASP A 746 33.33 -27.95 -9.82
N VAL A 747 32.60 -27.23 -10.68
CA VAL A 747 33.18 -26.50 -11.82
C VAL A 747 33.87 -25.21 -11.42
N GLU A 748 33.45 -24.53 -10.35
CA GLU A 748 34.15 -23.33 -9.85
C GLU A 748 35.58 -23.65 -9.38
N GLU A 749 35.77 -24.73 -8.62
CA GLU A 749 37.11 -25.18 -8.20
C GLU A 749 37.98 -25.59 -9.41
N LEU A 750 37.34 -26.19 -10.42
CA LEU A 750 37.98 -26.66 -11.64
C LEU A 750 38.42 -25.52 -12.56
N LEU A 751 37.59 -24.49 -12.76
CA LEU A 751 37.94 -23.33 -13.58
C LEU A 751 39.13 -22.55 -13.00
N LEU A 752 39.21 -22.44 -11.66
CA LEU A 752 40.37 -21.87 -10.98
C LEU A 752 41.65 -22.67 -11.24
N SER A 753 41.55 -24.00 -11.37
CA SER A 753 42.71 -24.87 -11.65
C SER A 753 43.27 -24.71 -13.07
N PHE A 754 42.43 -24.31 -14.04
CA PHE A 754 42.84 -24.01 -15.42
C PHE A 754 43.44 -22.60 -15.58
N GLY A 755 43.55 -21.82 -14.50
CA GLY A 755 44.11 -20.47 -14.53
C GLY A 755 43.13 -19.42 -15.08
N PHE A 756 41.85 -19.74 -15.20
CA PHE A 756 40.82 -18.72 -15.38
C PHE A 756 40.69 -17.96 -14.06
N GLY A 757 40.91 -16.63 -14.12
CA GLY A 757 40.66 -15.76 -12.98
C GLY A 757 39.17 -15.76 -12.63
N ARG A 758 38.86 -15.40 -11.38
CA ARG A 758 37.48 -15.16 -10.94
C ARG A 758 36.78 -14.13 -11.82
#